data_AF-A0A7Z8PDW4-F1
#
_entry.id   AF-A0A7Z8PDW4-F1
#
_cell.length_a   1.000
_cell.length_b   1.000
_cell.length_c   1.000
_cell.angle_alpha   90.00
_cell.angle_beta   90.00
_cell.angle_gamma   90.00
#
_symmetry.space_group_name_H-M   'P 1'
#
loop_
_entity.id
_entity.type
_entity.pdbx_description
1 polymer ?
#
loop_
_entity_poly.entity_id
_entity_poly.type
_entity_poly.pdbx_seq_one_letter_code
_entity_poly.pdbx_strand_id
1 'polypeptide(L)'
;MKGFRGSRGLVADKRNVKPSSTAAGKSRRKAPAKATPRKAAGRKAPSGNIFVRMISGTIRLIWRIVWGVTWRMGATVAMLLFVATAYFYVTLPPFHEFLDARARGSVTMMDHDNNVFAWRGETFGGVITADTVSPHLRNAIIATEDRRFYSHFGVSPRGIMGAIRSNMQAGRSAFSGAGGSTITQQVAKLLCLGVPFDSSEWDSEAAYEADCRRGTVWRKIRELPYAFALEAAFSKDEILTIYMNRAFLGAGARGFEAAAQRYFARSATEVGPAESAMLAGLLVAPSTFAPTRNLERAQARANVVISLMADQGYLTEYEVVEARSYPATLSQQAETQRGIHFADWLMQSGPSYLTRDTTEDVMMRTTFDPRIQTAIEDAVDDVFENRVREGSEAQVAVVVMSADGAVRGMLGGRTASVGGFNRATQAMRQTGSSFKPFLYAAALENGFDPFDIVEDAPLTINIPGSGPWSPRNYDNQFHGFVTLTEALARSLNTPAVRVSEAMGRDQVRRVANQFGLHSELAEGPALALGASESSLLEMTAAYAGILNGGSAVRPYGIQELTLLGQTEPLFGASTGIRERVISENSAQVLTWMMTRVITEGTGGRARLDGWQVAGKTGTTQASRDAWFIGYTADHVTGVWMGYDDNSPLRGVTGGGLPAEIWRETMTRVVRDMEPRPLPMIEPQRPELEPPRSTPQPDTRGPAPQASGDGSGIEDTIRGVLGSIFGQN
;
A
#
# COMPACT_ATOMS: atom_id res chain seq x y z
N MET A 1 -43.10 27.05 28.26
CA MET A 1 -43.87 28.22 28.77
C MET A 1 -45.32 28.14 28.28
N LYS A 2 -46.27 28.81 28.95
CA LYS A 2 -47.73 28.73 28.66
C LYS A 2 -48.24 29.96 27.91
N GLY A 3 -49.26 29.76 27.04
CA GLY A 3 -50.40 30.69 26.87
C GLY A 3 -50.83 31.01 25.43
N PHE A 4 -52.05 31.50 25.15
CA PHE A 4 -53.38 31.29 25.78
C PHE A 4 -54.49 31.98 24.92
N ARG A 5 -55.71 31.39 24.76
CA ARG A 5 -56.94 31.96 24.10
C ARG A 5 -56.82 32.32 22.60
N GLY A 6 -57.85 32.35 21.74
CA GLY A 6 -59.31 32.09 21.82
C GLY A 6 -59.97 32.34 20.42
N SER A 7 -61.28 32.26 20.16
CA SER A 7 -62.42 31.72 20.93
C SER A 7 -63.77 31.72 20.14
N ARG A 8 -64.38 30.53 19.91
CA ARG A 8 -65.84 30.21 19.75
C ARG A 8 -66.75 30.86 18.68
N GLY A 9 -67.58 30.00 18.07
CA GLY A 9 -68.98 30.28 17.69
C GLY A 9 -69.53 29.33 16.60
N LEU A 10 -70.74 28.79 16.59
CA LEU A 10 -71.72 28.28 17.58
C LEU A 10 -72.95 27.80 16.74
N VAL A 11 -73.56 26.67 17.12
CA VAL A 11 -75.03 26.38 17.06
C VAL A 11 -75.71 25.75 15.81
N ALA A 12 -76.64 24.83 16.15
CA ALA A 12 -77.85 24.37 15.45
C ALA A 12 -77.83 23.14 14.52
N ASP A 13 -77.96 22.01 15.19
CA ASP A 13 -78.67 20.79 14.77
C ASP A 13 -80.18 21.02 14.49
N LYS A 14 -80.75 20.30 13.49
CA LYS A 14 -82.06 19.56 13.48
C LYS A 14 -83.10 19.80 12.36
N ARG A 15 -83.46 18.64 11.76
CA ARG A 15 -84.81 18.14 11.41
C ARG A 15 -85.70 18.90 10.39
N ASN A 16 -86.02 18.18 9.30
CA ASN A 16 -87.31 17.47 9.09
C ASN A 16 -88.09 17.72 7.77
N VAL A 17 -88.73 16.63 7.32
CA VAL A 17 -90.02 16.56 6.59
C VAL A 17 -90.04 16.87 5.08
N LYS A 18 -90.34 15.82 4.29
CA LYS A 18 -91.00 15.91 2.96
C LYS A 18 -92.48 16.27 3.14
N PRO A 19 -93.10 16.96 2.18
CA PRO A 19 -94.04 16.21 1.34
C PRO A 19 -94.07 16.64 -0.16
N SER A 20 -94.74 15.81 -0.97
CA SER A 20 -95.71 16.15 -2.05
C SER A 20 -95.55 17.43 -2.91
N SER A 21 -95.79 17.46 -4.24
CA SER A 21 -95.99 16.45 -5.30
C SER A 21 -96.12 17.17 -6.66
N THR A 22 -95.99 16.44 -7.79
CA THR A 22 -96.74 16.57 -9.09
C THR A 22 -97.16 17.95 -9.65
N ALA A 23 -97.17 18.24 -10.97
CA ALA A 23 -96.83 17.57 -12.23
C ALA A 23 -96.89 18.67 -13.35
N ALA A 24 -96.95 18.50 -14.68
CA ALA A 24 -97.16 17.35 -15.57
C ALA A 24 -96.65 17.66 -17.00
N GLY A 25 -96.38 16.63 -17.83
CA GLY A 25 -95.94 16.87 -19.22
C GLY A 25 -95.58 15.63 -20.05
N LYS A 26 -96.47 14.63 -20.07
CA LYS A 26 -96.76 13.59 -21.11
C LYS A 26 -95.85 13.54 -22.38
N SER A 27 -95.55 12.38 -23.00
CA SER A 27 -96.41 11.18 -23.13
C SER A 27 -95.72 9.88 -23.64
N ARG A 28 -96.36 8.74 -23.34
CA ARG A 28 -96.43 7.47 -24.10
C ARG A 28 -95.19 6.57 -24.29
N ARG A 29 -95.14 5.57 -23.40
CA ARG A 29 -94.55 4.23 -23.57
C ARG A 29 -95.25 3.44 -24.70
N LYS A 30 -94.52 2.63 -25.48
CA LYS A 30 -95.07 1.61 -26.41
C LYS A 30 -94.46 0.23 -26.13
N ALA A 31 -95.21 -0.82 -26.44
CA ALA A 31 -94.97 -2.22 -26.06
C ALA A 31 -93.93 -2.94 -26.97
N PRO A 32 -93.42 -4.13 -26.61
CA PRO A 32 -92.31 -4.76 -27.32
C PRO A 32 -92.72 -5.36 -28.66
N ALA A 33 -91.91 -5.16 -29.69
CA ALA A 33 -92.12 -5.74 -31.01
C ALA A 33 -91.59 -7.18 -31.07
N LYS A 34 -92.44 -8.12 -31.50
CA LYS A 34 -92.04 -9.50 -31.81
C LYS A 34 -91.02 -9.52 -32.95
N ALA A 35 -89.93 -10.25 -32.77
CA ALA A 35 -88.94 -10.45 -33.82
C ALA A 35 -89.52 -11.34 -34.95
N THR A 36 -89.43 -10.88 -36.19
CA THR A 36 -89.73 -11.67 -37.38
C THR A 36 -88.57 -12.63 -37.70
N PRO A 37 -88.84 -13.87 -38.15
CA PRO A 37 -87.78 -14.81 -38.50
C PRO A 37 -87.09 -14.36 -39.81
N ARG A 38 -85.85 -13.89 -39.70
CA ARG A 38 -85.04 -13.51 -40.86
C ARG A 38 -84.54 -14.77 -41.56
N LYS A 39 -84.99 -15.00 -42.80
CA LYS A 39 -84.63 -16.16 -43.63
C LYS A 39 -83.12 -16.40 -43.65
N ALA A 40 -82.71 -17.64 -43.43
CA ALA A 40 -81.31 -18.03 -43.54
C ALA A 40 -80.80 -17.85 -44.97
N ALA A 41 -79.79 -17.00 -45.16
CA ALA A 41 -79.08 -16.92 -46.42
C ALA A 41 -78.27 -18.22 -46.62
N GLY A 42 -78.60 -18.99 -47.65
CA GLY A 42 -77.93 -20.25 -47.96
C GLY A 42 -76.43 -20.02 -48.22
N ARG A 43 -75.58 -20.54 -47.32
CA ARG A 43 -74.14 -20.63 -47.59
C ARG A 43 -73.94 -21.56 -48.80
N LYS A 44 -73.53 -21.01 -49.94
CA LYS A 44 -73.03 -21.79 -51.07
C LYS A 44 -71.94 -22.74 -50.56
N ALA A 45 -72.10 -24.03 -50.82
CA ALA A 45 -71.08 -25.02 -50.48
C ALA A 45 -69.82 -24.72 -51.32
N PRO A 46 -68.62 -24.59 -50.72
CA PRO A 46 -67.40 -24.46 -51.50
C PRO A 46 -67.08 -25.82 -52.12
N SER A 47 -67.13 -25.90 -53.45
CA SER A 47 -66.61 -27.01 -54.26
C SER A 47 -65.08 -27.01 -54.21
N GLY A 48 -64.52 -27.41 -53.07
CA GLY A 48 -63.09 -27.54 -52.86
C GLY A 48 -62.75 -28.98 -52.48
N ASN A 49 -61.73 -29.55 -53.13
CA ASN A 49 -61.31 -30.94 -52.99
C ASN A 49 -61.23 -31.37 -51.52
N ILE A 50 -61.84 -32.52 -51.18
CA ILE A 50 -61.92 -33.03 -49.78
C ILE A 50 -60.53 -33.10 -49.14
N PHE A 51 -59.52 -33.50 -49.93
CA PHE A 51 -58.11 -33.51 -49.54
C PHE A 51 -57.57 -32.14 -49.08
N VAL A 52 -57.86 -31.06 -49.83
CA VAL A 52 -57.43 -29.69 -49.49
C VAL A 52 -58.12 -29.19 -48.22
N ARG A 53 -59.38 -29.58 -48.01
CA ARG A 53 -60.13 -29.24 -46.79
C ARG A 53 -59.65 -30.03 -45.56
N MET A 54 -59.17 -31.25 -45.76
CA MET A 54 -58.55 -32.06 -44.70
C MET A 54 -57.16 -31.49 -44.31
N ILE A 55 -56.31 -31.18 -45.31
CA ILE A 55 -54.96 -30.61 -45.09
C ILE A 55 -55.02 -29.19 -44.50
N SER A 56 -55.87 -28.30 -45.01
CA SER A 56 -56.04 -26.97 -44.41
C SER A 56 -56.71 -27.01 -43.02
N GLY A 57 -57.50 -28.06 -42.75
CA GLY A 57 -58.05 -28.36 -41.44
C GLY A 57 -56.98 -28.77 -40.42
N THR A 58 -56.10 -29.70 -40.78
CA THR A 58 -54.98 -30.12 -39.92
C THR A 58 -53.95 -29.01 -39.73
N ILE A 59 -53.61 -28.24 -40.76
CA ILE A 59 -52.73 -27.07 -40.63
C ILE A 59 -53.33 -26.03 -39.68
N ARG A 60 -54.64 -25.71 -39.79
CA ARG A 60 -55.32 -24.80 -38.83
C ARG A 60 -55.40 -25.38 -37.42
N LEU A 61 -55.53 -26.70 -37.26
CA LEU A 61 -55.52 -27.34 -35.95
C LEU A 61 -54.13 -27.24 -35.31
N ILE A 62 -53.07 -27.55 -36.05
CA ILE A 62 -51.67 -27.39 -35.63
C ILE A 62 -51.41 -25.93 -35.26
N TRP A 63 -51.80 -24.96 -36.09
CA TRP A 63 -51.63 -23.53 -35.79
C TRP A 63 -52.40 -23.08 -34.54
N ARG A 64 -53.61 -23.61 -34.30
CA ARG A 64 -54.39 -23.33 -33.07
C ARG A 64 -53.79 -23.98 -31.82
N ILE A 65 -53.23 -25.19 -31.95
CA ILE A 65 -52.53 -25.87 -30.86
C ILE A 65 -51.24 -25.12 -30.54
N VAL A 66 -50.41 -24.82 -31.53
CA VAL A 66 -49.19 -24.01 -31.38
C VAL A 66 -49.52 -22.67 -30.73
N TRP A 67 -50.43 -21.88 -31.31
CA TRP A 67 -50.83 -20.59 -30.74
C TRP A 67 -51.40 -20.70 -29.32
N GLY A 68 -52.24 -21.71 -29.05
CA GLY A 68 -52.80 -21.97 -27.73
C GLY A 68 -51.75 -22.36 -26.69
N VAL A 69 -50.73 -23.13 -27.08
CA VAL A 69 -49.58 -23.49 -26.24
C VAL A 69 -48.67 -22.30 -26.03
N THR A 70 -48.31 -21.55 -27.09
CA THR A 70 -47.45 -20.36 -27.00
C THR A 70 -48.09 -19.27 -26.13
N TRP A 71 -49.40 -19.01 -26.29
CA TRP A 71 -50.12 -18.05 -25.45
C TRP A 71 -50.18 -18.49 -23.98
N ARG A 72 -50.49 -19.76 -23.71
CA ARG A 72 -50.51 -20.29 -22.33
C ARG A 72 -49.13 -20.26 -21.69
N MET A 73 -48.09 -20.71 -22.39
CA MET A 73 -46.69 -20.61 -21.96
C MET A 73 -46.30 -19.15 -21.67
N GLY A 74 -46.61 -18.23 -22.59
CA GLY A 74 -46.34 -16.80 -22.40
C GLY A 74 -47.07 -16.22 -21.19
N ALA A 75 -48.33 -16.56 -20.98
CA ALA A 75 -49.11 -16.14 -19.80
C ALA A 75 -48.55 -16.74 -18.50
N THR A 76 -48.15 -18.02 -18.49
CA THR A 76 -47.50 -18.66 -17.33
C THR A 76 -46.15 -18.02 -17.02
N VAL A 77 -45.31 -17.76 -18.03
CA VAL A 77 -44.02 -17.07 -17.85
C VAL A 77 -44.23 -15.64 -17.34
N ALA A 78 -45.20 -14.90 -17.89
CA ALA A 78 -45.55 -13.56 -17.42
C ALA A 78 -46.08 -13.57 -15.97
N MET A 79 -46.88 -14.57 -15.60
CA MET A 79 -47.35 -14.75 -14.22
C MET A 79 -46.22 -15.09 -13.25
N LEU A 80 -45.31 -16.00 -13.62
CA LEU A 80 -44.14 -16.34 -12.80
C LEU A 80 -43.20 -15.13 -12.63
N LEU A 81 -42.96 -14.38 -13.71
CA LEU A 81 -42.20 -13.14 -13.70
C LEU A 81 -42.86 -12.08 -12.81
N PHE A 82 -44.18 -11.91 -12.89
CA PHE A 82 -44.94 -10.98 -12.05
C PHE A 82 -44.85 -11.37 -10.56
N VAL A 83 -45.04 -12.66 -10.22
CA VAL A 83 -44.93 -13.15 -8.85
C VAL A 83 -43.51 -12.97 -8.31
N ALA A 84 -42.48 -13.27 -9.10
CA ALA A 84 -41.09 -13.04 -8.71
C ALA A 84 -40.76 -11.55 -8.52
N THR A 85 -41.27 -10.69 -9.41
CA THR A 85 -41.12 -9.23 -9.31
C THR A 85 -41.81 -8.68 -8.06
N ALA A 86 -43.04 -9.14 -7.78
CA ALA A 86 -43.80 -8.74 -6.60
C ALA A 86 -43.15 -9.22 -5.29
N TYR A 87 -42.59 -10.43 -5.27
CA TYR A 87 -41.78 -10.92 -4.16
C TYR A 87 -40.61 -9.99 -3.88
N PHE A 88 -39.77 -9.73 -4.89
CA PHE A 88 -38.63 -8.82 -4.72
C PHE A 88 -39.05 -7.41 -4.33
N TYR A 89 -40.10 -6.85 -4.93
CA TYR A 89 -40.62 -5.52 -4.59
C TYR A 89 -41.00 -5.39 -3.10
N VAL A 90 -41.62 -6.41 -2.52
CA VAL A 90 -42.00 -6.42 -1.09
C VAL A 90 -40.80 -6.68 -0.17
N THR A 91 -39.70 -7.26 -0.66
CA THR A 91 -38.47 -7.49 0.11
C THR A 91 -37.37 -6.45 -0.12
N LEU A 92 -37.59 -5.41 -0.94
CA LEU A 92 -36.60 -4.36 -1.15
C LEU A 92 -36.49 -3.47 0.12
N PRO A 93 -35.28 -3.27 0.68
CA PRO A 93 -35.07 -2.26 1.72
C PRO A 93 -35.26 -0.83 1.18
N PRO A 94 -35.44 0.17 2.07
CA PRO A 94 -35.56 1.56 1.68
C PRO A 94 -34.29 2.11 1.00
N PHE A 95 -34.48 3.11 0.13
CA PHE A 95 -33.45 3.68 -0.75
C PHE A 95 -32.10 3.98 -0.08
N HIS A 96 -32.10 4.53 1.13
CA HIS A 96 -30.88 4.96 1.82
C HIS A 96 -29.95 3.80 2.22
N GLU A 97 -30.50 2.61 2.50
CA GLU A 97 -29.68 1.42 2.82
C GLU A 97 -28.83 0.98 1.62
N PHE A 98 -29.28 1.21 0.39
CA PHE A 98 -28.48 0.92 -0.82
C PHE A 98 -27.30 1.88 -1.00
N LEU A 99 -27.34 3.05 -0.37
CA LEU A 99 -26.28 4.05 -0.42
C LEU A 99 -25.24 3.84 0.69
N ASP A 100 -25.68 3.50 1.91
CA ASP A 100 -24.82 3.40 3.10
C ASP A 100 -24.37 1.97 3.45
N ALA A 101 -24.76 0.96 2.67
CA ALA A 101 -24.19 -0.40 2.78
C ALA A 101 -22.72 -0.42 2.30
N ARG A 102 -21.82 0.11 3.13
CA ARG A 102 -20.36 0.14 2.96
C ARG A 102 -19.78 -1.22 3.36
N ALA A 103 -19.20 -1.94 2.40
CA ALA A 103 -18.45 -3.17 2.68
C ALA A 103 -17.16 -2.88 3.48
N ARG A 104 -16.48 -1.77 3.14
CA ARG A 104 -15.35 -1.17 3.88
C ARG A 104 -15.32 0.35 3.69
N GLY A 105 -14.93 1.08 4.73
CA GLY A 105 -14.62 2.50 4.67
C GLY A 105 -13.27 2.78 3.99
N SER A 106 -12.92 4.06 3.83
CA SER A 106 -11.58 4.46 3.39
C SER A 106 -10.63 4.75 4.55
N VAL A 107 -9.33 4.63 4.26
CA VAL A 107 -8.24 5.20 5.05
C VAL A 107 -7.53 6.21 4.16
N THR A 108 -7.67 7.48 4.51
CA THR A 108 -7.02 8.61 3.83
C THR A 108 -5.78 9.01 4.61
N MET A 109 -4.61 8.89 3.97
CA MET A 109 -3.31 9.11 4.60
C MET A 109 -2.73 10.44 4.18
N MET A 110 -2.41 11.26 5.18
CA MET A 110 -1.84 12.59 5.03
C MET A 110 -0.38 12.61 5.47
N ASP A 111 0.44 13.37 4.77
CA ASP A 111 1.85 13.63 5.11
C ASP A 111 1.97 14.54 6.35
N HIS A 112 3.19 14.90 6.75
CA HIS A 112 3.41 15.77 7.91
C HIS A 112 2.87 17.20 7.73
N ASP A 113 2.64 17.64 6.49
CA ASP A 113 2.07 18.95 6.14
C ASP A 113 0.54 18.90 5.96
N ASN A 114 -0.06 17.73 6.18
CA ASN A 114 -1.48 17.41 6.02
C ASN A 114 -1.97 17.28 4.56
N ASN A 115 -1.07 17.15 3.58
CA ASN A 115 -1.47 16.84 2.21
C ASN A 115 -1.74 15.33 2.07
N VAL A 116 -2.78 14.96 1.34
CA VAL A 116 -3.09 13.55 1.10
C VAL A 116 -2.10 12.95 0.10
N PHE A 117 -1.38 11.90 0.51
CA PHE A 117 -0.42 11.18 -0.35
C PHE A 117 -0.90 9.77 -0.73
N ALA A 118 -1.79 9.15 0.06
CA ALA A 118 -2.29 7.81 -0.22
C ALA A 118 -3.72 7.57 0.29
N TRP A 119 -4.42 6.67 -0.40
CA TRP A 119 -5.73 6.16 0.02
C TRP A 119 -5.74 4.63 -0.03
N ARG A 120 -6.46 4.01 0.91
CA ARG A 120 -6.77 2.58 0.98
C ARG A 120 -8.25 2.40 1.36
N GLY A 121 -8.80 1.20 1.20
CA GLY A 121 -10.25 0.95 1.38
C GLY A 121 -11.05 1.18 0.10
N GLU A 122 -12.38 1.03 0.19
CA GLU A 122 -13.24 0.90 -1.01
C GLU A 122 -14.09 2.14 -1.34
N THR A 123 -14.36 3.03 -0.39
CA THR A 123 -15.32 4.14 -0.57
C THR A 123 -14.71 5.44 -0.05
N PHE A 124 -14.68 6.51 -0.84
CA PHE A 124 -14.11 7.82 -0.46
C PHE A 124 -14.97 8.96 -1.04
N GLY A 125 -15.23 9.99 -0.23
CA GLY A 125 -16.14 11.08 -0.60
C GLY A 125 -17.62 10.68 -0.47
N GLY A 126 -18.45 11.63 -0.02
CA GLY A 126 -19.85 11.38 0.32
C GLY A 126 -20.74 11.04 -0.88
N VAL A 127 -21.99 10.66 -0.59
CA VAL A 127 -22.98 10.26 -1.59
C VAL A 127 -23.23 11.38 -2.60
N ILE A 128 -22.94 11.11 -3.87
CA ILE A 128 -23.35 11.93 -5.00
C ILE A 128 -24.72 11.47 -5.53
N THR A 129 -25.59 12.38 -5.95
CA THR A 129 -26.86 12.03 -6.62
C THR A 129 -26.80 12.31 -8.11
N ALA A 130 -27.73 11.74 -8.86
CA ALA A 130 -27.90 12.04 -10.29
C ALA A 130 -28.17 13.54 -10.56
N ASP A 131 -28.57 14.34 -9.56
CA ASP A 131 -28.79 15.78 -9.70
C ASP A 131 -27.60 16.64 -9.26
N THR A 132 -26.79 16.18 -8.30
CA THR A 132 -25.61 16.94 -7.82
C THR A 132 -24.33 16.66 -8.59
N VAL A 133 -24.22 15.47 -9.21
CA VAL A 133 -23.06 15.07 -10.03
C VAL A 133 -22.90 15.96 -11.28
N SER A 134 -21.67 16.10 -11.79
CA SER A 134 -21.39 16.82 -13.03
C SER A 134 -22.31 16.33 -14.17
N PRO A 135 -23.01 17.23 -14.90
CA PRO A 135 -23.84 16.86 -16.03
C PRO A 135 -23.07 16.08 -17.10
N HIS A 136 -21.79 16.40 -17.31
CA HIS A 136 -20.93 15.66 -18.24
C HIS A 136 -20.73 14.22 -17.79
N LEU A 137 -20.53 13.98 -16.48
CA LEU A 137 -20.35 12.65 -15.92
C LEU A 137 -21.63 11.81 -15.97
N ARG A 138 -22.77 12.39 -15.57
CA ARG A 138 -24.09 11.76 -15.73
C ARG A 138 -24.32 11.33 -17.18
N ASN A 139 -24.09 12.25 -18.11
CA ASN A 139 -24.27 12.00 -19.53
C ASN A 139 -23.25 10.97 -20.08
N ALA A 140 -22.00 10.97 -19.60
CA ALA A 140 -20.97 10.00 -20.00
C ALA A 140 -21.34 8.56 -19.60
N ILE A 141 -21.87 8.38 -18.39
CA ILE A 141 -22.36 7.09 -17.89
C ILE A 141 -23.53 6.59 -18.75
N ILE A 142 -24.55 7.43 -18.95
CA ILE A 142 -25.71 7.11 -19.78
C ILE A 142 -25.30 6.80 -21.22
N ALA A 143 -24.42 7.61 -21.81
CA ALA A 143 -23.95 7.45 -23.18
C ALA A 143 -23.18 6.14 -23.41
N THR A 144 -22.47 5.65 -22.39
CA THR A 144 -21.61 4.46 -22.46
C THR A 144 -22.38 3.18 -22.15
N GLU A 145 -23.18 3.18 -21.08
CA GLU A 145 -23.83 1.97 -20.56
C GLU A 145 -25.26 1.78 -21.09
N ASP A 146 -26.06 2.84 -21.18
CA ASP A 146 -27.48 2.73 -21.52
C ASP A 146 -28.07 4.04 -22.10
N ARG A 147 -27.79 4.29 -23.39
CA ARG A 147 -28.30 5.43 -24.19
C ARG A 147 -29.81 5.71 -24.06
N ARG A 148 -30.60 4.75 -23.58
CA ARG A 148 -32.06 4.83 -23.49
C ARG A 148 -32.59 4.66 -22.06
N PHE A 149 -31.74 4.77 -21.06
CA PHE A 149 -32.04 4.53 -19.64
C PHE A 149 -33.40 5.08 -19.18
N TYR A 150 -33.67 6.37 -19.39
CA TYR A 150 -34.92 7.02 -18.99
C TYR A 150 -36.19 6.59 -19.79
N SER A 151 -36.04 5.85 -20.89
CA SER A 151 -37.14 5.54 -21.83
C SER A 151 -37.65 4.09 -21.79
N HIS A 152 -36.98 3.20 -21.07
CA HIS A 152 -37.39 1.81 -20.89
C HIS A 152 -37.62 1.52 -19.40
N PHE A 153 -38.33 0.43 -19.10
CA PHE A 153 -38.59 -0.01 -17.74
C PHE A 153 -37.71 -1.22 -17.44
N GLY A 154 -36.57 -1.03 -16.78
CA GLY A 154 -35.64 -2.07 -16.32
C GLY A 154 -34.83 -2.79 -17.39
N VAL A 155 -35.43 -3.13 -18.53
CA VAL A 155 -34.82 -3.92 -19.61
C VAL A 155 -35.08 -3.23 -20.94
N SER A 156 -34.09 -3.24 -21.84
CA SER A 156 -34.14 -2.59 -23.15
C SER A 156 -34.22 -3.63 -24.28
N PRO A 157 -35.42 -4.00 -24.79
CA PRO A 157 -35.55 -4.95 -25.91
C PRO A 157 -34.79 -4.49 -27.17
N ARG A 158 -34.77 -3.18 -27.42
CA ARG A 158 -33.99 -2.57 -28.51
C ARG A 158 -32.48 -2.61 -28.26
N GLY A 159 -32.03 -2.58 -26.99
CA GLY A 159 -30.63 -2.80 -26.62
C GLY A 159 -30.20 -4.25 -26.88
N ILE A 160 -31.00 -5.21 -26.40
CA ILE A 160 -30.77 -6.64 -26.62
C ILE A 160 -30.71 -6.99 -28.12
N MET A 161 -31.66 -6.53 -28.94
CA MET A 161 -31.62 -6.74 -30.39
C MET A 161 -30.40 -6.08 -31.06
N GLY A 162 -29.97 -4.90 -30.58
CA GLY A 162 -28.76 -4.23 -31.06
C GLY A 162 -27.49 -5.03 -30.75
N ALA A 163 -27.36 -5.52 -29.52
CA ALA A 163 -26.24 -6.36 -29.09
C ALA A 163 -26.18 -7.68 -29.87
N ILE A 164 -27.32 -8.36 -30.07
CA ILE A 164 -27.41 -9.58 -30.90
C ILE A 164 -26.92 -9.29 -32.33
N ARG A 165 -27.41 -8.22 -32.97
CA ARG A 165 -26.99 -7.83 -34.32
C ARG A 165 -25.49 -7.54 -34.39
N SER A 166 -24.95 -6.80 -33.44
CA SER A 166 -23.52 -6.47 -33.35
C SER A 166 -22.65 -7.72 -33.20
N ASN A 167 -23.02 -8.63 -32.29
CA ASN A 167 -22.30 -9.89 -32.08
C ASN A 167 -22.29 -10.75 -33.35
N MET A 168 -23.44 -10.90 -34.02
CA MET A 168 -23.53 -11.65 -35.28
C MET A 168 -22.73 -11.02 -36.41
N GLN A 169 -22.71 -9.68 -36.52
CA GLN A 169 -21.89 -8.96 -37.50
C GLN A 169 -20.38 -9.11 -37.20
N ALA A 170 -20.00 -9.28 -35.94
CA ALA A 170 -18.62 -9.54 -35.50
C ALA A 170 -18.21 -11.03 -35.54
N GLY A 171 -19.02 -11.91 -36.15
CA GLY A 171 -18.74 -13.36 -36.24
C GLY A 171 -18.86 -14.11 -34.90
N ARG A 172 -19.50 -13.51 -33.89
CA ARG A 172 -19.70 -14.07 -32.55
C ARG A 172 -21.10 -14.68 -32.43
N SER A 173 -21.32 -15.53 -31.43
CA SER A 173 -22.65 -16.04 -31.11
C SER A 173 -23.58 -14.89 -30.70
N ALA A 174 -24.86 -14.98 -31.07
CA ALA A 174 -25.89 -13.98 -30.77
C ALA A 174 -25.91 -13.55 -29.28
N PHE A 175 -25.62 -14.49 -28.38
CA PHE A 175 -25.62 -14.28 -26.92
C PHE A 175 -24.22 -14.16 -26.29
N SER A 176 -23.15 -14.16 -27.07
CA SER A 176 -21.77 -13.99 -26.55
C SER A 176 -21.30 -12.54 -26.65
N GLY A 177 -21.28 -11.84 -25.52
CA GLY A 177 -20.74 -10.48 -25.39
C GLY A 177 -21.36 -9.71 -24.21
N ALA A 178 -20.66 -8.67 -23.76
CA ALA A 178 -21.22 -7.61 -22.92
C ALA A 178 -21.67 -6.44 -23.82
N GLY A 179 -22.74 -5.71 -23.44
CA GLY A 179 -23.27 -4.58 -24.22
C GLY A 179 -24.78 -4.60 -24.53
N GLY A 180 -25.55 -5.52 -23.91
CA GLY A 180 -27.02 -5.54 -24.02
C GLY A 180 -27.76 -5.35 -22.70
N SER A 181 -27.03 -5.10 -21.60
CA SER A 181 -27.58 -4.93 -20.24
C SER A 181 -27.77 -3.45 -19.92
N THR A 182 -28.86 -3.13 -19.24
CA THR A 182 -29.22 -1.76 -18.81
C THR A 182 -28.50 -1.36 -17.52
N ILE A 183 -28.50 -0.07 -17.18
CA ILE A 183 -27.99 0.40 -15.88
C ILE A 183 -28.75 -0.28 -14.72
N THR A 184 -30.07 -0.42 -14.81
CA THR A 184 -30.89 -1.12 -13.81
C THR A 184 -30.50 -2.58 -13.62
N GLN A 185 -30.18 -3.30 -14.69
CA GLN A 185 -29.66 -4.67 -14.59
C GLN A 185 -28.27 -4.72 -13.97
N GLN A 186 -27.45 -3.69 -14.16
CA GLN A 186 -26.15 -3.58 -13.47
C GLN A 186 -26.31 -3.24 -11.99
N VAL A 187 -27.27 -2.39 -11.60
CA VAL A 187 -27.63 -2.17 -10.20
C VAL A 187 -28.11 -3.48 -9.56
N ALA A 188 -29.01 -4.22 -10.21
CA ALA A 188 -29.43 -5.55 -9.75
C ALA A 188 -28.26 -6.52 -9.51
N LYS A 189 -27.23 -6.49 -10.37
CA LYS A 189 -25.98 -7.24 -10.21
C LYS A 189 -25.14 -6.73 -9.03
N LEU A 190 -24.97 -5.41 -8.89
CA LEU A 190 -24.16 -4.80 -7.82
C LEU A 190 -24.77 -5.11 -6.44
N LEU A 191 -26.10 -5.10 -6.34
CA LEU A 191 -26.90 -5.41 -5.15
C LEU A 191 -27.10 -6.92 -4.90
N CYS A 192 -26.38 -7.81 -5.60
CA CYS A 192 -26.46 -9.27 -5.42
C CYS A 192 -27.89 -9.85 -5.47
N LEU A 193 -28.82 -9.21 -6.19
CA LEU A 193 -30.24 -9.59 -6.25
C LEU A 193 -30.95 -9.60 -4.88
N GLY A 194 -30.49 -8.79 -3.92
CA GLY A 194 -31.08 -8.67 -2.58
C GLY A 194 -30.83 -9.84 -1.65
N VAL A 195 -29.92 -10.75 -1.99
CA VAL A 195 -29.41 -11.76 -1.05
C VAL A 195 -28.45 -11.04 -0.09
N PRO A 196 -28.65 -11.04 1.24
CA PRO A 196 -27.68 -10.46 2.17
C PRO A 196 -26.40 -11.30 2.27
N PHE A 197 -25.31 -10.71 2.77
CA PHE A 197 -24.12 -11.47 3.15
C PHE A 197 -24.40 -12.31 4.41
N ASP A 198 -23.97 -13.57 4.40
CA ASP A 198 -24.04 -14.49 5.55
C ASP A 198 -22.65 -15.10 5.81
N SER A 199 -22.08 -14.84 6.98
CA SER A 199 -20.76 -15.32 7.38
C SER A 199 -20.70 -16.83 7.66
N SER A 200 -21.84 -17.54 7.64
CA SER A 200 -21.90 -19.00 7.72
C SER A 200 -21.87 -19.69 6.34
N GLU A 201 -22.20 -18.97 5.26
CA GLU A 201 -22.15 -19.46 3.88
C GLU A 201 -20.87 -19.01 3.12
N TRP A 202 -20.26 -17.87 3.50
CA TRP A 202 -19.03 -17.35 2.87
C TRP A 202 -17.98 -16.87 3.88
N ASP A 203 -16.73 -17.26 3.65
CA ASP A 203 -15.56 -16.87 4.47
C ASP A 203 -15.30 -15.35 4.49
N SER A 204 -15.82 -14.61 3.51
CA SER A 204 -15.72 -13.14 3.43
C SER A 204 -16.75 -12.55 2.47
N GLU A 205 -17.10 -11.28 2.67
CA GLU A 205 -17.98 -10.53 1.78
C GLU A 205 -17.42 -10.47 0.34
N ALA A 206 -16.10 -10.43 0.16
CA ALA A 206 -15.47 -10.47 -1.16
C ALA A 206 -15.71 -11.80 -1.89
N ALA A 207 -15.72 -12.93 -1.18
CA ALA A 207 -16.06 -14.24 -1.75
C ALA A 207 -17.55 -14.31 -2.13
N TYR A 208 -18.41 -13.76 -1.28
CA TYR A 208 -19.85 -13.59 -1.55
C TYR A 208 -20.10 -12.70 -2.78
N GLU A 209 -19.48 -11.53 -2.90
CA GLU A 209 -19.61 -10.64 -4.05
C GLU A 209 -19.14 -11.34 -5.35
N ALA A 210 -18.06 -12.11 -5.29
CA ALA A 210 -17.55 -12.87 -6.43
C ALA A 210 -18.50 -14.01 -6.86
N ASP A 211 -19.17 -14.66 -5.92
CA ASP A 211 -20.21 -15.67 -6.21
C ASP A 211 -21.48 -15.02 -6.78
N CYS A 212 -22.05 -14.03 -6.06
CA CYS A 212 -23.30 -13.38 -6.41
C CYS A 212 -23.22 -12.70 -7.80
N ARG A 213 -22.06 -12.12 -8.16
CA ARG A 213 -21.84 -11.39 -9.43
C ARG A 213 -21.40 -12.31 -10.58
N ARG A 214 -21.16 -13.61 -10.33
CA ARG A 214 -20.65 -14.58 -11.32
C ARG A 214 -21.56 -14.66 -12.55
N GLY A 215 -21.00 -14.54 -13.75
CA GLY A 215 -21.70 -14.42 -15.03
C GLY A 215 -22.54 -15.61 -15.54
N THR A 216 -23.23 -16.35 -14.67
CA THR A 216 -24.07 -17.50 -15.03
C THR A 216 -25.36 -17.09 -15.75
N VAL A 217 -25.88 -17.97 -16.60
CA VAL A 217 -27.18 -17.79 -17.28
C VAL A 217 -28.32 -17.72 -16.25
N TRP A 218 -28.26 -18.53 -15.19
CA TRP A 218 -29.28 -18.57 -14.14
C TRP A 218 -29.37 -17.25 -13.36
N ARG A 219 -28.22 -16.64 -13.02
CA ARG A 219 -28.17 -15.28 -12.45
C ARG A 219 -28.82 -14.26 -13.39
N LYS A 220 -28.54 -14.30 -14.70
CA LYS A 220 -29.19 -13.41 -15.69
C LYS A 220 -30.71 -13.57 -15.79
N ILE A 221 -31.24 -14.76 -15.48
CA ILE A 221 -32.68 -14.99 -15.42
C ILE A 221 -33.28 -14.35 -14.14
N ARG A 222 -32.57 -14.44 -13.00
CA ARG A 222 -32.99 -13.82 -11.73
C ARG A 222 -32.81 -12.28 -11.70
N GLU A 223 -31.83 -11.73 -12.43
CA GLU A 223 -31.66 -10.27 -12.63
C GLU A 223 -32.93 -9.60 -13.19
N LEU A 224 -33.70 -10.33 -13.99
CA LEU A 224 -34.79 -9.78 -14.78
C LEU A 224 -36.02 -9.35 -13.92
N PRO A 225 -36.60 -10.18 -13.04
CA PRO A 225 -37.62 -9.73 -12.08
C PRO A 225 -37.08 -8.73 -11.04
N TYR A 226 -35.81 -8.85 -10.62
CA TYR A 226 -35.23 -7.90 -9.65
C TYR A 226 -35.08 -6.50 -10.25
N ALA A 227 -34.65 -6.39 -11.52
CA ALA A 227 -34.59 -5.10 -12.22
C ALA A 227 -35.97 -4.45 -12.40
N PHE A 228 -37.04 -5.23 -12.62
CA PHE A 228 -38.40 -4.70 -12.63
C PHE A 228 -38.90 -4.29 -11.25
N ALA A 229 -38.47 -4.97 -10.17
CA ALA A 229 -38.80 -4.57 -8.81
C ALA A 229 -38.15 -3.24 -8.43
N LEU A 230 -36.86 -3.05 -8.79
CA LEU A 230 -36.16 -1.78 -8.62
C LEU A 230 -36.88 -0.63 -9.34
N GLU A 231 -37.34 -0.82 -10.57
CA GLU A 231 -38.03 0.22 -11.36
C GLU A 231 -39.47 0.48 -10.91
N ALA A 232 -40.07 -0.44 -10.16
CA ALA A 232 -41.36 -0.23 -9.51
C ALA A 232 -41.22 0.51 -8.16
N ALA A 233 -40.09 0.34 -7.47
CA ALA A 233 -39.83 0.92 -6.15
C ALA A 233 -39.12 2.28 -6.21
N PHE A 234 -38.24 2.50 -7.20
CA PHE A 234 -37.36 3.66 -7.27
C PHE A 234 -37.47 4.39 -8.62
N SER A 235 -37.28 5.70 -8.58
CA SER A 235 -37.15 6.54 -9.76
C SER A 235 -35.86 6.25 -10.54
N LYS A 236 -35.79 6.74 -11.78
CA LYS A 236 -34.59 6.61 -12.61
C LYS A 236 -33.36 7.27 -11.98
N ASP A 237 -33.55 8.42 -11.36
CA ASP A 237 -32.46 9.19 -10.75
C ASP A 237 -31.98 8.53 -9.46
N GLU A 238 -32.85 7.89 -8.68
CA GLU A 238 -32.47 7.02 -7.55
C GLU A 238 -31.69 5.77 -8.02
N ILE A 239 -32.15 5.06 -9.06
CA ILE A 239 -31.45 3.90 -9.63
C ILE A 239 -30.06 4.30 -10.15
N LEU A 240 -29.96 5.45 -10.84
CA LEU A 240 -28.70 5.98 -11.33
C LEU A 240 -27.78 6.42 -10.17
N THR A 241 -28.35 6.97 -9.09
CA THR A 241 -27.63 7.32 -7.86
C THR A 241 -27.04 6.07 -7.19
N ILE A 242 -27.80 4.98 -7.05
CA ILE A 242 -27.26 3.70 -6.54
C ILE A 242 -26.11 3.19 -7.44
N TYR A 243 -26.28 3.26 -8.76
CA TYR A 243 -25.22 2.89 -9.70
C TYR A 243 -23.95 3.74 -9.51
N MET A 244 -24.11 5.06 -9.43
CA MET A 244 -23.03 6.02 -9.32
C MET A 244 -22.20 5.88 -8.04
N ASN A 245 -22.79 5.38 -6.94
CA ASN A 245 -22.08 5.19 -5.68
C ASN A 245 -21.53 3.77 -5.49
N ARG A 246 -22.05 2.76 -6.22
CA ARG A 246 -21.62 1.34 -6.07
C ARG A 246 -20.75 0.80 -7.22
N ALA A 247 -20.63 1.50 -8.34
CA ALA A 247 -19.81 1.04 -9.46
C ALA A 247 -18.31 0.99 -9.08
N PHE A 248 -17.66 -0.17 -9.28
CA PHE A 248 -16.21 -0.29 -9.09
C PHE A 248 -15.46 0.32 -10.28
N LEU A 249 -14.54 1.24 -9.99
CA LEU A 249 -13.82 2.06 -10.98
C LEU A 249 -12.29 1.84 -10.92
N GLY A 250 -11.85 0.77 -10.25
CA GLY A 250 -10.46 0.32 -10.25
C GLY A 250 -9.63 0.96 -9.15
N ALA A 251 -8.43 0.42 -8.93
CA ALA A 251 -7.47 0.87 -7.90
C ALA A 251 -8.06 0.99 -6.48
N GLY A 252 -9.11 0.23 -6.17
CA GLY A 252 -9.84 0.28 -4.89
C GLY A 252 -11.08 1.18 -4.89
N ALA A 253 -11.19 2.16 -5.79
CA ALA A 253 -12.32 3.09 -5.80
C ALA A 253 -13.65 2.41 -6.21
N ARG A 254 -14.65 2.46 -5.33
CA ARG A 254 -16.08 2.26 -5.64
C ARG A 254 -16.79 3.60 -5.53
N GLY A 255 -17.66 3.86 -6.48
CA GLY A 255 -18.37 5.13 -6.64
C GLY A 255 -17.56 6.17 -7.41
N PHE A 256 -18.26 7.01 -8.16
CA PHE A 256 -17.60 8.01 -9.03
C PHE A 256 -16.94 9.15 -8.26
N GLU A 257 -17.45 9.53 -7.08
CA GLU A 257 -16.79 10.53 -6.22
C GLU A 257 -15.40 10.04 -5.79
N ALA A 258 -15.32 8.82 -5.26
CA ALA A 258 -14.07 8.17 -4.86
C ALA A 258 -13.07 8.10 -6.02
N ALA A 259 -13.54 7.75 -7.23
CA ALA A 259 -12.70 7.66 -8.41
C ALA A 259 -12.25 9.03 -8.93
N ALA A 260 -13.13 10.03 -8.93
CA ALA A 260 -12.80 11.39 -9.36
C ALA A 260 -11.72 12.00 -8.45
N GLN A 261 -11.89 11.90 -7.13
CA GLN A 261 -10.89 12.40 -6.19
C GLN A 261 -9.60 11.57 -6.27
N ARG A 262 -9.68 10.24 -6.39
CA ARG A 262 -8.49 9.36 -6.49
C ARG A 262 -7.65 9.61 -7.75
N TYR A 263 -8.27 9.88 -8.90
CA TYR A 263 -7.54 10.04 -10.16
C TYR A 263 -7.21 11.49 -10.51
N PHE A 264 -8.06 12.45 -10.11
CA PHE A 264 -7.97 13.86 -10.53
C PHE A 264 -7.88 14.86 -9.37
N ALA A 265 -7.96 14.40 -8.11
CA ALA A 265 -8.06 15.26 -6.93
C ALA A 265 -9.21 16.30 -7.02
N ARG A 266 -10.33 15.90 -7.64
CA ARG A 266 -11.53 16.72 -7.89
C ARG A 266 -12.80 15.97 -7.51
N SER A 267 -13.84 16.70 -7.10
CA SER A 267 -15.16 16.09 -6.87
C SER A 267 -15.79 15.65 -8.20
N ALA A 268 -16.58 14.58 -8.19
CA ALA A 268 -17.40 14.16 -9.33
C ALA A 268 -18.53 15.15 -9.65
N THR A 269 -18.75 16.14 -8.78
CA THR A 269 -19.60 17.31 -9.06
C THR A 269 -18.94 18.33 -10.01
N GLU A 270 -17.60 18.36 -10.07
CA GLU A 270 -16.81 19.39 -10.77
C GLU A 270 -16.07 18.87 -12.03
N VAL A 271 -16.07 17.55 -12.27
CA VAL A 271 -15.34 16.96 -13.40
C VAL A 271 -15.85 17.42 -14.78
N GLY A 272 -14.91 17.77 -15.65
CA GLY A 272 -15.17 18.20 -17.03
C GLY A 272 -15.41 17.04 -18.01
N PRO A 273 -15.63 17.32 -19.31
CA PRO A 273 -15.92 16.29 -20.33
C PRO A 273 -14.87 15.19 -20.46
N ALA A 274 -13.58 15.53 -20.43
CA ALA A 274 -12.50 14.56 -20.60
C ALA A 274 -12.36 13.61 -19.39
N GLU A 275 -12.43 14.16 -18.17
CA GLU A 275 -12.38 13.41 -16.91
C GLU A 275 -13.62 12.50 -16.79
N SER A 276 -14.80 13.06 -17.08
CA SER A 276 -16.08 12.33 -17.14
C SER A 276 -16.05 11.14 -18.09
N ALA A 277 -15.53 11.35 -19.30
CA ALA A 277 -15.39 10.32 -20.31
C ALA A 277 -14.35 9.26 -19.92
N MET A 278 -13.28 9.64 -19.23
CA MET A 278 -12.31 8.70 -18.68
C MET A 278 -12.94 7.82 -17.60
N LEU A 279 -13.62 8.41 -16.61
CA LEU A 279 -14.30 7.68 -15.53
C LEU A 279 -15.34 6.69 -16.06
N ALA A 280 -16.25 7.14 -16.94
CA ALA A 280 -17.23 6.24 -17.57
C ALA A 280 -16.56 5.18 -18.47
N GLY A 281 -15.38 5.51 -19.03
CA GLY A 281 -14.55 4.57 -19.79
C GLY A 281 -14.06 3.36 -18.97
N LEU A 282 -13.89 3.51 -17.65
CA LEU A 282 -13.39 2.48 -16.74
C LEU A 282 -14.37 1.31 -16.56
N LEU A 283 -15.68 1.60 -16.56
CA LEU A 283 -16.77 0.65 -16.22
C LEU A 283 -16.67 -0.72 -16.91
N VAL A 284 -16.23 -0.73 -18.18
CA VAL A 284 -16.10 -1.95 -18.99
C VAL A 284 -15.03 -2.92 -18.47
N ALA A 285 -13.92 -2.40 -17.96
CA ALA A 285 -12.84 -3.19 -17.37
C ALA A 285 -11.97 -2.31 -16.45
N PRO A 286 -12.41 -2.07 -15.20
CA PRO A 286 -11.86 -1.00 -14.35
C PRO A 286 -10.36 -1.15 -14.10
N SER A 287 -9.90 -2.34 -13.68
CA SER A 287 -8.47 -2.63 -13.48
C SER A 287 -7.65 -2.59 -14.77
N THR A 288 -8.29 -2.70 -15.95
CA THR A 288 -7.59 -2.68 -17.24
C THR A 288 -7.34 -1.26 -17.74
N PHE A 289 -8.34 -0.39 -17.58
CA PHE A 289 -8.35 1.00 -18.03
C PHE A 289 -8.00 2.01 -16.93
N ALA A 290 -7.74 1.58 -15.69
CA ALA A 290 -7.28 2.44 -14.60
C ALA A 290 -6.12 3.37 -15.06
N PRO A 291 -6.25 4.71 -14.96
CA PRO A 291 -5.26 5.62 -15.54
C PRO A 291 -3.90 5.51 -14.83
N THR A 292 -3.90 5.20 -13.53
CA THR A 292 -2.71 4.89 -12.71
C THR A 292 -1.90 3.68 -13.19
N ARG A 293 -2.45 2.86 -14.10
CA ARG A 293 -1.77 1.68 -14.64
C ARG A 293 -1.27 1.90 -16.07
N ASN A 294 -2.00 2.67 -16.87
CA ASN A 294 -1.59 3.10 -18.21
C ASN A 294 -2.51 4.24 -18.68
N LEU A 295 -2.02 5.48 -18.59
CA LEU A 295 -2.78 6.69 -18.90
C LEU A 295 -3.23 6.73 -20.38
N GLU A 296 -2.35 6.39 -21.31
CA GLU A 296 -2.63 6.40 -22.76
C GLU A 296 -3.84 5.51 -23.12
N ARG A 297 -3.91 4.29 -22.56
CA ARG A 297 -5.03 3.36 -22.77
C ARG A 297 -6.32 3.89 -22.12
N ALA A 298 -6.22 4.58 -20.99
CA ALA A 298 -7.36 5.25 -20.36
C ALA A 298 -7.88 6.40 -21.23
N GLN A 299 -6.98 7.24 -21.77
CA GLN A 299 -7.31 8.35 -22.68
C GLN A 299 -7.88 7.84 -24.01
N ALA A 300 -7.31 6.79 -24.60
CA ALA A 300 -7.85 6.13 -25.79
C ALA A 300 -9.26 5.58 -25.55
N ARG A 301 -9.54 5.04 -24.36
CA ARG A 301 -10.88 4.60 -23.95
C ARG A 301 -11.83 5.79 -23.73
N ALA A 302 -11.36 6.88 -23.11
CA ALA A 302 -12.11 8.11 -22.93
C ALA A 302 -12.53 8.72 -24.28
N ASN A 303 -11.66 8.71 -25.28
CA ASN A 303 -11.96 9.19 -26.64
C ASN A 303 -13.12 8.43 -27.31
N VAL A 304 -13.31 7.15 -27.01
CA VAL A 304 -14.49 6.39 -27.45
C VAL A 304 -15.75 6.92 -26.76
N VAL A 305 -15.69 7.21 -25.46
CA VAL A 305 -16.82 7.77 -24.69
C VAL A 305 -17.17 9.19 -25.14
N ILE A 306 -16.18 10.08 -25.36
CA ILE A 306 -16.38 11.42 -25.94
C ILE A 306 -17.16 11.31 -27.27
N SER A 307 -16.79 10.36 -28.12
CA SER A 307 -17.45 10.14 -29.42
C SER A 307 -18.89 9.64 -29.23
N LEU A 308 -19.14 8.72 -28.28
CA LEU A 308 -20.49 8.27 -27.93
C LEU A 308 -21.36 9.39 -27.36
N MET A 309 -20.79 10.32 -26.59
CA MET A 309 -21.50 11.49 -26.05
C MET A 309 -21.86 12.48 -27.16
N ALA A 310 -20.94 12.74 -28.10
CA ALA A 310 -21.17 13.57 -29.28
C ALA A 310 -22.30 13.01 -30.18
N ASP A 311 -22.25 11.71 -30.51
CA ASP A 311 -23.28 10.98 -31.29
C ASP A 311 -24.68 10.97 -30.63
N GLN A 312 -24.75 11.39 -29.36
CA GLN A 312 -25.96 11.48 -28.55
C GLN A 312 -26.39 12.92 -28.25
N GLY A 313 -25.62 13.91 -28.68
CA GLY A 313 -25.89 15.34 -28.46
C GLY A 313 -25.61 15.81 -27.02
N TYR A 314 -24.81 15.07 -26.26
CA TYR A 314 -24.43 15.43 -24.89
C TYR A 314 -23.19 16.34 -24.79
N LEU A 315 -22.47 16.53 -25.90
CA LEU A 315 -21.36 17.46 -26.03
C LEU A 315 -21.53 18.26 -27.33
N THR A 316 -21.18 19.53 -27.27
CA THR A 316 -21.01 20.42 -28.43
C THR A 316 -19.72 20.10 -29.19
N GLU A 317 -19.61 20.57 -30.43
CA GLU A 317 -18.38 20.40 -31.22
C GLU A 317 -17.15 21.03 -30.53
N TYR A 318 -17.34 22.16 -29.83
CA TYR A 318 -16.28 22.81 -29.05
C TYR A 318 -15.77 21.90 -27.93
N GLU A 319 -16.66 21.36 -27.08
CA GLU A 319 -16.28 20.48 -25.96
C GLU A 319 -15.62 19.17 -26.45
N VAL A 320 -16.03 18.65 -27.62
CA VAL A 320 -15.39 17.49 -28.24
C VAL A 320 -13.96 17.79 -28.70
N VAL A 321 -13.72 18.98 -29.27
CA VAL A 321 -12.38 19.42 -29.68
C VAL A 321 -11.51 19.71 -28.45
N GLU A 322 -12.04 20.40 -27.45
CA GLU A 322 -11.38 20.72 -26.19
C GLU A 322 -10.96 19.45 -25.45
N ALA A 323 -11.88 18.50 -25.20
CA ALA A 323 -11.61 17.26 -24.49
C ALA A 323 -10.64 16.31 -25.21
N ARG A 324 -10.48 16.45 -26.54
CA ARG A 324 -9.49 15.72 -27.34
C ARG A 324 -8.13 16.43 -27.39
N SER A 325 -8.12 17.76 -27.29
CA SER A 325 -6.89 18.58 -27.28
C SER A 325 -6.23 18.60 -25.90
N TYR A 326 -7.06 18.53 -24.85
CA TYR A 326 -6.67 18.47 -23.44
C TYR A 326 -7.27 17.20 -22.81
N PRO A 327 -6.75 16.00 -23.16
CA PRO A 327 -7.22 14.75 -22.58
C PRO A 327 -6.91 14.72 -21.08
N ALA A 328 -7.77 14.08 -20.29
CA ALA A 328 -7.58 14.01 -18.84
C ALA A 328 -6.24 13.33 -18.49
N THR A 329 -5.53 13.91 -17.52
CA THR A 329 -4.30 13.41 -16.92
C THR A 329 -4.56 13.06 -15.46
N LEU A 330 -3.66 12.30 -14.83
CA LEU A 330 -3.73 12.10 -13.38
C LEU A 330 -3.44 13.42 -12.64
N SER A 331 -3.91 13.54 -11.39
CA SER A 331 -3.36 14.53 -10.46
C SER A 331 -1.90 14.17 -10.12
N GLN A 332 -1.10 15.16 -9.72
CA GLN A 332 0.31 14.95 -9.39
C GLN A 332 0.51 13.89 -8.28
N GLN A 333 -0.44 13.80 -7.33
CA GLN A 333 -0.46 12.79 -6.27
C GLN A 333 -0.76 11.39 -6.82
N ALA A 334 -1.71 11.28 -7.75
CA ALA A 334 -2.13 10.00 -8.34
C ALA A 334 -1.15 9.50 -9.42
N GLU A 335 -0.44 10.41 -10.08
CA GLU A 335 0.62 10.12 -11.06
C GLU A 335 1.88 9.58 -10.38
N THR A 336 2.32 10.24 -9.31
CA THR A 336 3.63 9.95 -8.71
C THR A 336 3.65 8.67 -7.86
N GLN A 337 2.50 8.21 -7.33
CA GLN A 337 2.34 6.94 -6.58
C GLN A 337 3.40 6.69 -5.48
N ARG A 338 3.96 7.77 -4.91
CA ARG A 338 5.06 7.69 -3.94
C ARG A 338 4.61 7.10 -2.61
N GLY A 339 5.56 6.50 -1.90
CA GLY A 339 5.32 5.99 -0.55
C GLY A 339 4.32 4.82 -0.48
N ILE A 340 4.06 4.07 -1.57
CA ILE A 340 3.22 2.85 -1.52
C ILE A 340 3.70 1.90 -0.41
N HIS A 341 5.01 1.64 -0.31
CA HIS A 341 5.58 0.77 0.73
C HIS A 341 5.36 1.32 2.15
N PHE A 342 5.44 2.64 2.32
CA PHE A 342 5.13 3.32 3.57
C PHE A 342 3.64 3.16 3.93
N ALA A 343 2.74 3.52 3.02
CA ALA A 343 1.30 3.39 3.18
C ALA A 343 0.87 1.95 3.49
N ASP A 344 1.42 0.96 2.78
CA ASP A 344 1.11 -0.46 3.03
C ASP A 344 1.66 -0.95 4.36
N TRP A 345 2.80 -0.42 4.83
CA TRP A 345 3.29 -0.65 6.18
C TRP A 345 2.32 -0.08 7.23
N LEU A 346 1.81 1.15 7.06
CA LEU A 346 0.83 1.73 7.99
C LEU A 346 -0.46 0.88 8.11
N MET A 347 -0.95 0.33 7.00
CA MET A 347 -2.13 -0.55 7.00
C MET A 347 -1.90 -1.86 7.77
N GLN A 348 -0.67 -2.37 7.72
CA GLN A 348 -0.26 -3.58 8.42
C GLN A 348 0.00 -3.31 9.91
N SER A 349 0.69 -2.22 10.25
CA SER A 349 1.08 -1.86 11.62
C SER A 349 -0.01 -1.15 12.43
N GLY A 350 -0.96 -0.50 11.77
CA GLY A 350 -2.07 0.21 12.44
C GLY A 350 -3.14 -0.75 12.97
N PRO A 351 -4.00 -0.29 13.91
CA PRO A 351 -5.05 -1.11 14.49
C PRO A 351 -6.03 -1.59 13.42
N SER A 352 -6.24 -2.91 13.29
CA SER A 352 -6.97 -3.47 12.14
C SER A 352 -8.42 -2.96 12.04
N TYR A 353 -9.07 -2.70 13.17
CA TYR A 353 -10.41 -2.10 13.25
C TYR A 353 -10.50 -0.65 12.75
N LEU A 354 -9.37 0.05 12.54
CA LEU A 354 -9.30 1.36 11.89
C LEU A 354 -8.60 1.32 10.52
N THR A 355 -7.83 0.27 10.21
CA THR A 355 -7.11 0.19 8.92
C THR A 355 -7.75 -0.77 7.92
N ARG A 356 -8.10 -1.98 8.34
CA ARG A 356 -8.44 -3.10 7.43
C ARG A 356 -9.91 -3.54 7.53
N ASP A 357 -10.50 -3.38 8.71
CA ASP A 357 -11.80 -3.94 9.08
C ASP A 357 -12.86 -2.84 9.33
N THR A 358 -12.50 -1.56 9.13
CA THR A 358 -13.41 -0.41 9.33
C THR A 358 -14.47 -0.31 8.23
N THR A 359 -15.71 0.01 8.63
CA THR A 359 -16.78 0.51 7.74
C THR A 359 -16.76 2.04 7.61
N GLU A 360 -16.11 2.72 8.54
CA GLU A 360 -16.02 4.19 8.61
C GLU A 360 -14.80 4.73 7.88
N ASP A 361 -14.93 5.96 7.39
CA ASP A 361 -13.84 6.71 6.79
C ASP A 361 -12.89 7.25 7.87
N VAL A 362 -11.61 6.92 7.73
CA VAL A 362 -10.54 7.24 8.69
C VAL A 362 -9.55 8.21 8.05
N MET A 363 -9.32 9.34 8.70
CA MET A 363 -8.24 10.26 8.41
C MET A 363 -7.01 9.88 9.25
N MET A 364 -5.88 9.64 8.59
CA MET A 364 -4.62 9.22 9.19
C MET A 364 -3.54 10.26 8.92
N ARG A 365 -3.11 10.99 9.95
CA ARG A 365 -1.96 11.91 9.86
C ARG A 365 -0.68 11.15 10.13
N THR A 366 0.35 11.33 9.30
CA THR A 366 1.54 10.46 9.29
C THR A 366 2.85 11.24 9.40
N THR A 367 3.93 10.53 9.72
CA THR A 367 5.29 11.09 9.75
C THR A 367 5.94 11.21 8.36
N PHE A 368 5.23 10.85 7.29
CA PHE A 368 5.72 10.83 5.91
C PHE A 368 6.16 12.22 5.46
N ASP A 369 7.37 12.30 4.88
CA ASP A 369 7.92 13.49 4.22
C ASP A 369 8.07 13.17 2.72
N PRO A 370 7.25 13.78 1.83
CA PRO A 370 7.33 13.54 0.39
C PRO A 370 8.67 13.94 -0.23
N ARG A 371 9.39 14.92 0.35
CA ARG A 371 10.72 15.34 -0.12
C ARG A 371 11.76 14.27 0.21
N ILE A 372 11.74 13.73 1.43
CA ILE A 372 12.61 12.62 1.84
C ILE A 372 12.28 11.36 1.03
N GLN A 373 11.00 11.05 0.80
CA GLN A 373 10.62 9.92 -0.05
C GLN A 373 11.15 10.09 -1.49
N THR A 374 11.02 11.28 -2.08
CA THR A 374 11.57 11.59 -3.41
C THR A 374 13.10 11.47 -3.41
N ALA A 375 13.77 11.96 -2.36
CA ALA A 375 15.22 11.83 -2.20
C ALA A 375 15.72 10.38 -2.12
N ILE A 376 14.92 9.46 -1.56
CA ILE A 376 15.20 8.02 -1.57
C ILE A 376 15.04 7.44 -2.98
N GLU A 377 13.92 7.74 -3.64
CA GLU A 377 13.57 7.23 -4.98
C GLU A 377 14.63 7.69 -6.01
N ASP A 378 14.88 9.00 -6.11
CA ASP A 378 15.87 9.59 -7.03
C ASP A 378 17.32 9.11 -6.78
N ALA A 379 17.65 8.70 -5.55
CA ALA A 379 18.96 8.18 -5.19
C ALA A 379 19.12 6.69 -5.52
N VAL A 380 18.03 5.92 -5.38
CA VAL A 380 17.99 4.52 -5.82
C VAL A 380 18.06 4.47 -7.34
N ASP A 381 17.27 5.28 -8.04
CA ASP A 381 17.24 5.29 -9.51
C ASP A 381 18.60 5.70 -10.09
N ASP A 382 19.24 6.78 -9.62
CA ASP A 382 20.61 7.16 -10.06
C ASP A 382 21.61 6.02 -9.92
N VAL A 383 21.63 5.34 -8.77
CA VAL A 383 22.60 4.26 -8.53
C VAL A 383 22.28 3.02 -9.37
N PHE A 384 20.99 2.70 -9.57
CA PHE A 384 20.60 1.55 -10.38
C PHE A 384 20.79 1.77 -11.88
N GLU A 385 20.61 2.99 -12.39
CA GLU A 385 20.88 3.34 -13.79
C GLU A 385 22.39 3.45 -14.07
N ASN A 386 23.15 4.13 -13.22
CA ASN A 386 24.53 4.51 -13.52
C ASN A 386 25.60 3.55 -12.95
N ARG A 387 25.27 2.68 -11.98
CA ARG A 387 26.29 1.92 -11.20
C ARG A 387 25.97 0.44 -11.00
N VAL A 388 24.70 0.04 -11.02
CA VAL A 388 24.31 -1.37 -11.06
C VAL A 388 24.48 -1.92 -12.48
N ARG A 389 24.86 -3.19 -12.60
CA ARG A 389 25.03 -3.83 -13.92
C ARG A 389 23.67 -3.99 -14.60
N GLU A 390 23.61 -3.64 -15.88
CA GLU A 390 22.46 -3.89 -16.75
C GLU A 390 22.00 -5.36 -16.65
N GLY A 391 20.69 -5.58 -16.56
CA GLY A 391 20.10 -6.90 -16.37
C GLY A 391 20.22 -7.49 -14.96
N SER A 392 20.76 -6.77 -13.96
CA SER A 392 20.77 -7.26 -12.58
C SER A 392 19.36 -7.26 -11.96
N GLU A 393 18.98 -8.39 -11.37
CA GLU A 393 17.74 -8.55 -10.60
C GLU A 393 17.87 -8.15 -9.12
N ALA A 394 19.02 -7.56 -8.73
CA ALA A 394 19.30 -7.18 -7.35
C ALA A 394 18.21 -6.22 -6.82
N GLN A 395 17.79 -6.47 -5.59
CA GLN A 395 16.80 -5.69 -4.87
C GLN A 395 17.46 -4.75 -3.88
N VAL A 396 16.71 -3.75 -3.46
CA VAL A 396 17.12 -2.73 -2.51
C VAL A 396 15.96 -2.43 -1.56
N ALA A 397 16.29 -2.04 -0.33
CA ALA A 397 15.37 -1.38 0.58
C ALA A 397 16.08 -0.20 1.25
N VAL A 398 15.32 0.86 1.52
CA VAL A 398 15.81 2.09 2.19
C VAL A 398 14.77 2.54 3.22
N VAL A 399 15.23 2.93 4.41
CA VAL A 399 14.42 3.54 5.47
C VAL A 399 15.14 4.78 5.95
N VAL A 400 14.44 5.92 5.99
CA VAL A 400 14.92 7.17 6.62
C VAL A 400 14.03 7.43 7.85
N MET A 401 14.65 7.67 9.01
CA MET A 401 13.99 7.76 10.31
C MET A 401 14.61 8.88 11.15
N SER A 402 13.80 9.60 11.94
CA SER A 402 14.29 10.50 12.98
C SER A 402 14.73 9.72 14.22
N ALA A 403 15.59 10.29 15.07
CA ALA A 403 16.16 9.64 16.27
C ALA A 403 15.11 9.15 17.30
N ASP A 404 13.90 9.67 17.22
CA ASP A 404 12.77 9.32 18.09
C ASP A 404 11.91 8.15 17.57
N GLY A 405 12.19 7.64 16.36
CA GLY A 405 11.43 6.57 15.71
C GLY A 405 10.45 7.01 14.63
N ALA A 406 10.32 8.30 14.34
CA ALA A 406 9.45 8.77 13.26
C ALA A 406 10.02 8.36 11.90
N VAL A 407 9.35 7.45 11.18
CA VAL A 407 9.80 7.03 9.84
C VAL A 407 9.39 8.10 8.82
N ARG A 408 10.36 8.70 8.13
CA ARG A 408 10.13 9.82 7.21
C ARG A 408 9.93 9.38 5.76
N GLY A 409 10.63 8.33 5.35
CA GLY A 409 10.50 7.73 4.02
C GLY A 409 10.86 6.24 4.06
N MET A 410 10.26 5.46 3.15
CA MET A 410 10.45 4.02 3.06
C MET A 410 10.32 3.53 1.61
N LEU A 411 11.32 2.77 1.17
CA LEU A 411 11.34 2.03 -0.09
C LEU A 411 11.61 0.55 0.19
N GLY A 412 10.72 -0.33 -0.28
CA GLY A 412 10.74 -1.78 -0.01
C GLY A 412 11.13 -2.66 -1.20
N GLY A 413 11.51 -2.05 -2.31
CA GLY A 413 11.89 -2.70 -3.57
C GLY A 413 11.97 -1.68 -4.70
N ARG A 414 12.53 -2.09 -5.85
CA ARG A 414 12.65 -1.20 -7.04
C ARG A 414 11.32 -0.87 -7.70
N THR A 415 10.34 -1.75 -7.53
CA THR A 415 9.01 -1.62 -8.13
C THR A 415 7.97 -1.68 -7.04
N ALA A 416 7.25 -0.58 -6.82
CA ALA A 416 6.18 -0.54 -5.85
C ALA A 416 4.88 -1.10 -6.43
N SER A 417 4.17 -1.91 -5.65
CA SER A 417 2.80 -2.35 -5.95
C SER A 417 2.04 -2.51 -4.64
N VAL A 418 0.74 -2.16 -4.65
CA VAL A 418 -0.10 -2.23 -3.45
C VAL A 418 -0.27 -3.68 -3.02
N GLY A 419 0.09 -3.99 -1.78
CA GLY A 419 0.15 -5.36 -1.25
C GLY A 419 1.37 -6.17 -1.73
N GLY A 420 2.34 -5.54 -2.38
CA GLY A 420 3.60 -6.16 -2.78
C GLY A 420 4.52 -6.44 -1.59
N PHE A 421 5.52 -7.32 -1.80
CA PHE A 421 6.50 -7.67 -0.78
C PHE A 421 7.38 -6.46 -0.41
N ASN A 422 7.33 -6.04 0.86
CA ASN A 422 8.05 -4.88 1.36
C ASN A 422 9.33 -5.32 2.10
N ARG A 423 10.48 -5.26 1.42
CA ARG A 423 11.77 -5.71 1.98
C ARG A 423 12.29 -4.84 3.13
N ALA A 424 11.77 -3.62 3.30
CA ALA A 424 12.14 -2.80 4.45
C ALA A 424 11.61 -3.39 5.78
N THR A 425 10.50 -4.13 5.74
CA THR A 425 9.76 -4.60 6.94
C THR A 425 9.53 -6.11 7.00
N GLN A 426 9.50 -6.80 5.86
CA GLN A 426 9.15 -8.23 5.76
C GLN A 426 10.34 -9.13 5.43
N ALA A 427 11.45 -8.58 4.92
CA ALA A 427 12.64 -9.38 4.59
C ALA A 427 13.55 -9.50 5.81
N MET A 428 13.46 -10.63 6.50
CA MET A 428 14.45 -11.03 7.51
C MET A 428 15.73 -11.45 6.80
N ARG A 429 16.84 -10.75 7.09
CA ARG A 429 18.11 -10.93 6.38
C ARG A 429 19.29 -10.87 7.36
N GLN A 430 20.33 -11.65 7.10
CA GLN A 430 21.51 -11.70 7.98
C GLN A 430 22.19 -10.33 8.04
N THR A 431 22.32 -9.79 9.25
CA THR A 431 22.84 -8.44 9.51
C THR A 431 24.33 -8.31 9.17
N GLY A 432 25.11 -9.37 9.41
CA GLY A 432 26.55 -9.35 9.22
C GLY A 432 27.24 -8.31 10.12
N SER A 433 28.30 -7.68 9.62
CA SER A 433 29.06 -6.68 10.40
C SER A 433 28.29 -5.41 10.82
N SER A 434 27.03 -5.20 10.41
CA SER A 434 26.17 -4.12 10.94
C SER A 434 25.63 -4.43 12.34
N PHE A 435 25.78 -5.67 12.85
CA PHE A 435 25.48 -6.02 14.24
C PHE A 435 26.54 -5.51 15.24
N LYS A 436 27.77 -5.27 14.77
CA LYS A 436 28.92 -4.99 15.66
C LYS A 436 28.72 -3.79 16.61
N PRO A 437 28.06 -2.68 16.24
CA PRO A 437 27.82 -1.59 17.18
C PRO A 437 27.10 -2.00 18.47
N PHE A 438 26.22 -3.02 18.46
CA PHE A 438 25.55 -3.50 19.69
C PHE A 438 26.50 -4.29 20.60
N LEU A 439 27.48 -4.99 20.02
CA LEU A 439 28.58 -5.61 20.75
C LEU A 439 29.46 -4.53 21.40
N TYR A 440 29.88 -3.50 20.67
CA TYR A 440 30.72 -2.43 21.24
C TYR A 440 29.93 -1.53 22.21
N ALA A 441 28.63 -1.31 21.99
CA ALA A 441 27.72 -0.68 22.94
C ALA A 441 27.74 -1.42 24.29
N ALA A 442 27.60 -2.74 24.24
CA ALA A 442 27.67 -3.57 25.43
C ALA A 442 29.06 -3.48 26.10
N ALA A 443 30.15 -3.45 25.33
CA ALA A 443 31.51 -3.36 25.86
C ALA A 443 31.74 -2.04 26.62
N LEU A 444 31.39 -0.91 26.02
CA LEU A 444 31.46 0.42 26.64
C LEU A 444 30.61 0.46 27.93
N GLU A 445 29.40 -0.09 27.90
CA GLU A 445 28.52 -0.17 29.09
C GLU A 445 29.09 -1.06 30.22
N ASN A 446 29.99 -1.98 29.90
CA ASN A 446 30.72 -2.80 30.88
C ASN A 446 32.11 -2.22 31.23
N GLY A 447 32.39 -0.96 30.86
CA GLY A 447 33.57 -0.21 31.28
C GLY A 447 34.83 -0.44 30.44
N PHE A 448 34.71 -1.01 29.24
CA PHE A 448 35.83 -1.03 28.27
C PHE A 448 36.05 0.37 27.69
N ASP A 449 37.29 0.73 27.42
CA ASP A 449 37.67 2.00 26.80
C ASP A 449 37.81 1.87 25.27
N PRO A 450 37.44 2.89 24.46
CA PRO A 450 37.64 2.89 23.00
C PRO A 450 39.08 2.63 22.52
N PHE A 451 40.08 2.91 23.36
CA PHE A 451 41.50 2.68 23.11
C PHE A 451 42.03 1.37 23.71
N ASP A 452 41.20 0.57 24.38
CA ASP A 452 41.59 -0.77 24.86
C ASP A 452 42.09 -1.63 23.70
N ILE A 453 43.17 -2.37 23.97
CA ILE A 453 43.89 -3.15 22.98
C ILE A 453 43.34 -4.57 22.91
N VAL A 454 43.04 -5.01 21.69
CA VAL A 454 42.55 -6.35 21.37
C VAL A 454 43.41 -6.98 20.26
N GLU A 455 43.66 -8.28 20.38
CA GLU A 455 44.49 -9.03 19.44
C GLU A 455 43.67 -9.50 18.22
N ASP A 456 44.02 -9.02 17.03
CA ASP A 456 43.64 -9.61 15.75
C ASP A 456 44.71 -10.59 15.28
N ALA A 457 44.61 -11.83 15.77
CA ALA A 457 45.44 -12.97 15.40
C ALA A 457 44.59 -14.25 15.36
N PRO A 458 45.02 -15.34 14.67
CA PRO A 458 44.24 -16.56 14.47
C PRO A 458 43.54 -17.05 15.74
N LEU A 459 42.24 -17.27 15.64
CA LEU A 459 41.38 -17.73 16.72
C LEU A 459 40.65 -19.00 16.29
N THR A 460 40.59 -19.99 17.18
CA THR A 460 39.78 -21.20 17.00
C THR A 460 39.03 -21.47 18.29
N ILE A 461 37.70 -21.53 18.21
CA ILE A 461 36.81 -21.83 19.33
C ILE A 461 36.18 -23.20 19.07
N ASN A 462 36.26 -24.11 20.05
CA ASN A 462 35.55 -25.37 19.98
C ASN A 462 34.09 -25.15 20.39
N ILE A 463 33.17 -25.25 19.43
CA ILE A 463 31.72 -25.10 19.65
C ILE A 463 31.15 -26.47 20.05
N PRO A 464 30.44 -26.59 21.20
CA PRO A 464 29.75 -27.82 21.58
C PRO A 464 28.84 -28.33 20.46
N GLY A 465 29.01 -29.60 20.07
CA GLY A 465 28.23 -30.23 18.99
C GLY A 465 28.62 -29.83 17.56
N SER A 466 29.42 -28.77 17.34
CA SER A 466 29.82 -28.33 15.98
C SER A 466 31.33 -28.39 15.71
N GLY A 467 32.16 -28.61 16.73
CA GLY A 467 33.61 -28.77 16.57
C GLY A 467 34.38 -27.44 16.46
N PRO A 468 35.61 -27.45 15.92
CA PRO A 468 36.46 -26.26 15.85
C PRO A 468 35.95 -25.27 14.80
N TRP A 469 35.73 -24.02 15.23
CA TRP A 469 35.34 -22.90 14.38
C TRP A 469 36.39 -21.79 14.43
N SER A 470 36.81 -21.31 13.27
CA SER A 470 37.85 -20.27 13.14
C SER A 470 37.34 -19.12 12.26
N PRO A 471 37.04 -17.93 12.83
CA PRO A 471 36.67 -16.77 12.03
C PRO A 471 37.87 -16.27 11.22
N ARG A 472 37.58 -15.52 10.14
CA ARG A 472 38.58 -14.83 9.32
C ARG A 472 38.13 -13.41 9.03
N ASN A 473 39.08 -12.49 8.89
CA ASN A 473 38.80 -11.13 8.41
C ASN A 473 38.52 -11.14 6.91
N TYR A 474 37.79 -10.12 6.43
CA TYR A 474 37.35 -10.03 5.03
C TYR A 474 38.52 -9.89 4.03
N ASP A 475 39.58 -9.21 4.46
CA ASP A 475 40.86 -9.07 3.73
C ASP A 475 41.76 -10.31 3.80
N ASN A 476 41.39 -11.32 4.59
CA ASN A 476 42.17 -12.51 4.93
C ASN A 476 43.54 -12.20 5.58
N GLN A 477 43.68 -11.05 6.24
CA GLN A 477 44.89 -10.65 6.97
C GLN A 477 44.62 -10.55 8.47
N PHE A 478 45.69 -10.53 9.26
CA PHE A 478 45.66 -10.32 10.71
C PHE A 478 46.50 -9.10 11.04
N HIS A 479 45.92 -8.14 11.75
CA HIS A 479 46.50 -6.82 12.00
C HIS A 479 47.25 -6.72 13.33
N GLY A 480 47.32 -7.80 14.11
CA GLY A 480 48.00 -7.82 15.41
C GLY A 480 47.23 -7.06 16.47
N PHE A 481 47.92 -6.32 17.33
CA PHE A 481 47.27 -5.53 18.39
C PHE A 481 46.67 -4.24 17.83
N VAL A 482 45.35 -4.10 17.95
CA VAL A 482 44.58 -2.93 17.49
C VAL A 482 43.71 -2.40 18.64
N THR A 483 43.26 -1.15 18.56
CA THR A 483 42.27 -0.62 19.53
C THR A 483 40.86 -1.13 19.23
N LEU A 484 39.95 -1.10 20.20
CA LEU A 484 38.52 -1.35 19.96
C LEU A 484 37.95 -0.43 18.87
N THR A 485 38.37 0.83 18.84
CA THR A 485 37.99 1.80 17.81
C THR A 485 38.46 1.39 16.42
N GLU A 486 39.73 0.98 16.27
CA GLU A 486 40.27 0.52 15.00
C GLU A 486 39.62 -0.79 14.53
N ALA A 487 39.38 -1.72 15.47
CA ALA A 487 38.68 -2.97 15.21
C ALA A 487 37.23 -2.74 14.70
N LEU A 488 36.52 -1.74 15.23
CA LEU A 488 35.19 -1.35 14.74
C LEU A 488 35.27 -0.63 13.37
N ALA A 489 36.20 0.32 13.21
CA ALA A 489 36.39 1.12 11.99
C ALA A 489 36.74 0.25 10.78
N ARG A 490 37.74 -0.63 10.92
CA ARG A 490 38.14 -1.64 9.93
C ARG A 490 37.19 -2.85 9.89
N SER A 491 36.25 -2.94 10.83
CA SER A 491 35.24 -4.00 10.91
C SER A 491 35.83 -5.42 11.05
N LEU A 492 36.95 -5.56 11.78
CA LEU A 492 37.67 -6.82 11.96
C LEU A 492 36.81 -7.87 12.69
N ASN A 493 36.93 -9.14 12.29
CA ASN A 493 36.10 -10.24 12.76
C ASN A 493 36.69 -10.90 14.01
N THR A 494 38.00 -11.13 14.06
CA THR A 494 38.63 -11.80 15.21
C THR A 494 38.56 -10.98 16.50
N PRO A 495 38.84 -9.66 16.48
CA PRO A 495 38.63 -8.79 17.64
C PRO A 495 37.18 -8.79 18.13
N ALA A 496 36.21 -8.69 17.21
CA ALA A 496 34.79 -8.67 17.58
C ALA A 496 34.38 -9.96 18.31
N VAL A 497 34.85 -11.12 17.85
CA VAL A 497 34.64 -12.38 18.57
C VAL A 497 35.29 -12.34 19.94
N ARG A 498 36.56 -11.92 20.06
CA ARG A 498 37.26 -11.86 21.36
C ARG A 498 36.59 -10.94 22.37
N VAL A 499 36.14 -9.75 21.94
CA VAL A 499 35.34 -8.85 22.79
C VAL A 499 34.05 -9.55 23.22
N SER A 500 33.33 -10.20 22.30
CA SER A 500 32.07 -10.90 22.62
C SER A 500 32.26 -12.09 23.57
N GLU A 501 33.38 -12.80 23.52
CA GLU A 501 33.71 -13.88 24.46
C GLU A 501 34.11 -13.31 25.84
N ALA A 502 34.94 -12.26 25.87
CA ALA A 502 35.38 -11.61 27.11
C ALA A 502 34.22 -10.96 27.89
N MET A 503 33.26 -10.40 27.16
CA MET A 503 32.01 -9.86 27.69
C MET A 503 30.99 -10.90 28.17
N GLY A 504 31.05 -12.11 27.61
CA GLY A 504 29.95 -13.07 27.64
C GLY A 504 28.85 -12.74 26.61
N ARG A 505 28.53 -13.73 25.76
CA ARG A 505 27.53 -13.61 24.67
C ARG A 505 26.14 -13.18 25.16
N ASP A 506 25.76 -13.59 26.36
CA ASP A 506 24.45 -13.27 26.95
C ASP A 506 24.25 -11.77 27.18
N GLN A 507 25.31 -11.05 27.55
CA GLN A 507 25.25 -9.59 27.71
C GLN A 507 25.07 -8.90 26.36
N VAL A 508 25.77 -9.39 25.32
CA VAL A 508 25.63 -8.91 23.93
C VAL A 508 24.22 -9.16 23.41
N ARG A 509 23.67 -10.37 23.61
CA ARG A 509 22.27 -10.70 23.25
C ARG A 509 21.28 -9.81 23.99
N ARG A 510 21.48 -9.57 25.29
CA ARG A 510 20.59 -8.72 26.11
C ARG A 510 20.52 -7.29 25.58
N VAL A 511 21.68 -6.66 25.36
CA VAL A 511 21.77 -5.28 24.82
C VAL A 511 21.15 -5.19 23.43
N ALA A 512 21.45 -6.13 22.53
CA ALA A 512 20.87 -6.18 21.19
C ALA A 512 19.33 -6.34 21.21
N ASN A 513 18.80 -7.26 22.02
CA ASN A 513 17.36 -7.46 22.20
C ASN A 513 16.67 -6.22 22.78
N GLN A 514 17.31 -5.56 23.76
CA GLN A 514 16.80 -4.33 24.37
C GLN A 514 16.74 -3.17 23.38
N PHE A 515 17.68 -3.07 22.43
CA PHE A 515 17.62 -2.10 21.33
C PHE A 515 16.53 -2.38 20.28
N GLY A 516 15.83 -3.52 20.35
CA GLY A 516 14.72 -3.86 19.45
C GLY A 516 15.02 -4.94 18.42
N LEU A 517 16.16 -5.63 18.50
CA LEU A 517 16.45 -6.79 17.64
C LEU A 517 15.75 -8.02 18.23
N HIS A 518 14.48 -8.23 17.86
CA HIS A 518 13.60 -9.22 18.49
C HIS A 518 13.72 -10.65 17.94
N SER A 519 14.57 -10.88 16.94
CA SER A 519 14.79 -12.21 16.35
C SER A 519 15.59 -13.14 17.28
N GLU A 520 15.57 -14.45 16.98
CA GLU A 520 16.40 -15.41 17.71
C GLU A 520 17.89 -15.15 17.45
N LEU A 521 18.53 -14.48 18.42
CA LEU A 521 19.95 -14.16 18.35
C LEU A 521 20.82 -15.41 18.54
N ALA A 522 21.83 -15.57 17.69
CA ALA A 522 22.68 -16.75 17.66
C ALA A 522 23.39 -17.00 19.01
N GLU A 523 23.39 -18.25 19.46
CA GLU A 523 24.00 -18.63 20.76
C GLU A 523 25.51 -18.89 20.66
N GLY A 524 25.98 -19.19 19.45
CA GLY A 524 27.39 -19.43 19.13
C GLY A 524 28.22 -18.15 19.00
N PRO A 525 29.55 -18.27 18.92
CA PRO A 525 30.46 -17.11 18.77
C PRO A 525 30.26 -16.36 17.43
N ALA A 526 29.53 -16.94 16.48
CA ALA A 526 29.10 -16.28 15.24
C ALA A 526 28.13 -15.10 15.48
N LEU A 527 27.55 -14.95 16.68
CA LEU A 527 26.78 -13.77 17.10
C LEU A 527 27.54 -12.47 16.81
N ALA A 528 28.81 -12.40 17.20
CA ALA A 528 29.67 -11.22 17.02
C ALA A 528 29.89 -10.82 15.55
N LEU A 529 29.52 -11.69 14.61
CA LEU A 529 29.65 -11.46 13.17
C LEU A 529 28.29 -11.19 12.49
N GLY A 530 27.20 -11.09 13.25
CA GLY A 530 25.85 -10.84 12.73
C GLY A 530 25.26 -12.01 11.95
N ALA A 531 25.44 -13.23 12.47
CA ALA A 531 24.82 -14.43 11.91
C ALA A 531 23.28 -14.46 12.02
N SER A 532 22.70 -13.58 12.84
CA SER A 532 21.26 -13.42 13.04
C SER A 532 20.61 -12.50 12.03
N GLU A 533 19.35 -12.78 11.75
CA GLU A 533 18.52 -12.06 10.79
C GLU A 533 17.72 -10.94 11.46
N SER A 534 17.50 -9.84 10.76
CA SER A 534 16.58 -8.77 11.16
C SER A 534 16.05 -8.05 9.92
N SER A 535 14.95 -7.34 10.05
CA SER A 535 14.45 -6.42 9.03
C SER A 535 15.26 -5.12 8.99
N LEU A 536 15.21 -4.41 7.86
CA LEU A 536 15.86 -3.09 7.76
C LEU A 536 15.25 -2.06 8.71
N LEU A 537 13.93 -2.11 8.93
CA LEU A 537 13.23 -1.22 9.85
C LEU A 537 13.72 -1.38 11.30
N GLU A 538 13.82 -2.61 11.81
CA GLU A 538 14.35 -2.92 13.15
C GLU A 538 15.80 -2.46 13.29
N MET A 539 16.67 -2.82 12.33
CA MET A 539 18.08 -2.42 12.37
C MET A 539 18.26 -0.90 12.32
N THR A 540 17.45 -0.18 11.54
CA THR A 540 17.48 1.29 11.51
C THR A 540 16.99 1.89 12.82
N ALA A 541 15.97 1.29 13.46
CA ALA A 541 15.47 1.69 14.78
C ALA A 541 16.51 1.53 15.89
N ALA A 542 17.22 0.39 15.88
CA ALA A 542 18.28 0.12 16.83
C ALA A 542 19.44 1.13 16.72
N TYR A 543 19.74 1.64 15.51
CA TYR A 543 20.71 2.73 15.31
C TYR A 543 20.15 4.10 15.73
N ALA A 544 18.85 4.36 15.56
CA ALA A 544 18.19 5.53 16.14
C ALA A 544 18.30 5.54 17.68
N GLY A 545 18.30 4.36 18.31
CA GLY A 545 18.58 4.21 19.73
C GLY A 545 20.01 4.52 20.15
N ILE A 546 20.99 4.44 19.25
CA ILE A 546 22.35 4.93 19.52
C ILE A 546 22.38 6.46 19.40
N LEU A 547 21.82 7.01 18.33
CA LEU A 547 21.77 8.47 18.10
C LEU A 547 21.01 9.24 19.20
N ASN A 548 19.95 8.66 19.78
CA ASN A 548 19.14 9.33 20.80
C ASN A 548 19.71 9.30 22.24
N GLY A 549 20.96 8.86 22.43
CA GLY A 549 21.58 8.76 23.75
C GLY A 549 21.30 7.44 24.49
N GLY A 550 21.12 6.34 23.74
CA GLY A 550 21.11 4.98 24.28
C GLY A 550 19.74 4.40 24.62
N SER A 551 18.63 5.00 24.18
CA SER A 551 17.27 4.52 24.45
C SER A 551 16.67 3.72 23.29
N ALA A 552 15.99 2.63 23.61
CA ALA A 552 15.32 1.80 22.62
C ALA A 552 14.25 2.59 21.84
N VAL A 553 14.07 2.26 20.57
CA VAL A 553 13.14 2.98 19.66
C VAL A 553 12.15 1.99 19.07
N ARG A 554 10.85 2.31 19.18
CA ARG A 554 9.80 1.66 18.40
C ARG A 554 9.45 2.54 17.19
N PRO A 555 9.74 2.12 15.95
CA PRO A 555 9.35 2.85 14.76
C PRO A 555 7.85 3.14 14.72
N TYR A 556 7.50 4.36 14.31
CA TYR A 556 6.12 4.75 14.13
C TYR A 556 5.95 5.61 12.87
N GLY A 557 4.82 5.41 12.20
CA GLY A 557 4.43 6.14 11.00
C GLY A 557 3.12 6.90 11.14
N ILE A 558 2.26 6.48 12.08
CA ILE A 558 0.96 7.09 12.38
C ILE A 558 1.17 8.09 13.51
N GLN A 559 0.86 9.37 13.26
CA GLN A 559 0.83 10.41 14.29
C GLN A 559 -0.57 10.48 14.92
N GLU A 560 -1.62 10.55 14.09
CA GLU A 560 -3.02 10.62 14.55
C GLU A 560 -3.94 9.74 13.68
N LEU A 561 -5.03 9.25 14.29
CA LEU A 561 -6.17 8.63 13.61
C LEU A 561 -7.46 9.29 14.07
N THR A 562 -8.28 9.75 13.12
CA THR A 562 -9.55 10.45 13.39
C THR A 562 -10.63 9.91 12.46
N LEU A 563 -11.85 9.72 12.97
CA LEU A 563 -13.00 9.36 12.12
C LEU A 563 -13.52 10.59 11.40
N LEU A 564 -13.95 10.43 10.14
CA LEU A 564 -14.51 11.52 9.36
C LEU A 564 -15.73 12.12 10.07
N GLY A 565 -15.73 13.45 10.24
CA GLY A 565 -16.77 14.17 10.99
C GLY A 565 -16.55 14.27 12.50
N GLN A 566 -15.51 13.64 13.06
CA GLN A 566 -15.06 13.85 14.43
C GLN A 566 -13.82 14.77 14.45
N THR A 567 -13.68 15.57 15.51
CA THR A 567 -12.54 16.49 15.70
C THR A 567 -11.50 15.98 16.70
N GLU A 568 -11.84 14.98 17.51
CA GLU A 568 -10.92 14.38 18.49
C GLU A 568 -10.25 13.14 17.89
N PRO A 569 -8.90 13.03 17.95
CA PRO A 569 -8.20 11.86 17.47
C PRO A 569 -8.39 10.67 18.41
N LEU A 570 -8.71 9.50 17.84
CA LEU A 570 -8.82 8.22 18.55
C LEU A 570 -7.48 7.67 19.04
N PHE A 571 -6.39 8.13 18.41
CA PHE A 571 -5.02 7.71 18.69
C PHE A 571 -4.08 8.89 18.44
N GLY A 572 -3.08 9.06 19.30
CA GLY A 572 -2.00 10.02 19.13
C GLY A 572 -0.65 9.41 19.55
N ALA A 573 0.34 9.41 18.65
CA ALA A 573 1.72 9.04 18.96
C ALA A 573 2.63 10.27 18.99
N SER A 574 3.21 10.56 20.15
CA SER A 574 4.12 11.69 20.35
C SER A 574 5.60 11.36 20.22
N THR A 575 5.99 10.09 20.43
CA THR A 575 7.37 9.60 20.25
C THR A 575 7.41 8.06 20.20
N GLY A 576 8.44 7.51 19.55
CA GLY A 576 8.78 6.09 19.58
C GLY A 576 9.81 5.71 20.65
N ILE A 577 10.39 6.68 21.37
CA ILE A 577 11.42 6.45 22.40
C ILE A 577 10.87 5.61 23.57
N ARG A 578 11.67 4.64 24.01
CA ARG A 578 11.37 3.72 25.12
C ARG A 578 12.46 3.79 26.20
N GLU A 579 12.57 2.73 27.00
CA GLU A 579 13.52 2.60 28.09
C GLU A 579 14.98 2.72 27.61
N ARG A 580 15.86 3.17 28.51
CA ARG A 580 17.29 3.30 28.25
C ARG A 580 17.97 1.93 28.29
N VAL A 581 18.79 1.64 27.28
CA VAL A 581 19.51 0.38 27.10
C VAL A 581 20.98 0.49 27.55
N ILE A 582 21.64 1.59 27.18
CA ILE A 582 23.01 1.92 27.58
C ILE A 582 23.07 3.37 28.09
N SER A 583 24.12 3.72 28.82
CA SER A 583 24.34 5.09 29.26
C SER A 583 24.48 6.05 28.08
N GLU A 584 24.08 7.31 28.27
CA GLU A 584 24.23 8.35 27.26
C GLU A 584 25.71 8.57 26.88
N ASN A 585 26.63 8.44 27.85
CA ASN A 585 28.07 8.48 27.60
C ASN A 585 28.50 7.34 26.66
N SER A 586 28.11 6.09 26.95
CA SER A 586 28.37 4.92 26.09
C SER A 586 27.86 5.14 24.66
N ALA A 587 26.66 5.73 24.50
CA ALA A 587 26.08 6.03 23.19
C ALA A 587 26.82 7.15 22.43
N GLN A 588 27.24 8.20 23.12
CA GLN A 588 27.99 9.32 22.55
C GLN A 588 29.42 8.91 22.16
N VAL A 589 30.07 8.08 22.97
CA VAL A 589 31.39 7.49 22.67
C VAL A 589 31.29 6.49 21.50
N LEU A 590 30.27 5.63 21.48
CA LEU A 590 30.02 4.73 20.35
C LEU A 590 29.76 5.49 19.05
N THR A 591 29.01 6.60 19.12
CA THR A 591 28.80 7.50 17.96
C THR A 591 30.12 8.02 17.44
N TRP A 592 31.03 8.49 18.32
CA TRP A 592 32.37 8.89 17.93
C TRP A 592 33.16 7.74 17.27
N MET A 593 33.17 6.54 17.86
CA MET A 593 33.84 5.37 17.25
C MET A 593 33.28 5.04 15.86
N MET A 594 31.97 5.23 15.65
CA MET A 594 31.33 5.02 14.34
C MET A 594 31.59 6.14 13.33
N THR A 595 32.06 7.34 13.74
CA THR A 595 32.61 8.31 12.78
C THR A 595 33.92 7.80 12.16
N ARG A 596 34.72 7.05 12.92
CA ARG A 596 35.98 6.44 12.46
C ARG A 596 35.76 5.38 11.37
N VAL A 597 34.60 4.73 11.36
CA VAL A 597 34.18 3.86 10.25
C VAL A 597 34.06 4.64 8.92
N ILE A 598 33.68 5.93 8.96
CA ILE A 598 33.49 6.79 7.79
C ILE A 598 34.77 7.55 7.41
N THR A 599 35.56 8.01 8.39
CA THR A 599 36.78 8.79 8.13
C THR A 599 37.97 7.92 7.74
N GLU A 600 38.13 6.77 8.40
CA GLU A 600 39.35 5.92 8.36
C GLU A 600 39.04 4.46 7.97
N GLY A 601 37.76 4.07 7.98
CA GLY A 601 37.33 2.68 7.92
C GLY A 601 36.54 2.28 6.67
N THR A 602 35.75 1.21 6.84
CA THR A 602 35.03 0.54 5.74
C THR A 602 33.89 1.37 5.11
N GLY A 603 33.45 2.45 5.75
CA GLY A 603 32.30 3.27 5.34
C GLY A 603 32.65 4.49 4.50
N GLY A 604 33.90 4.64 4.02
CA GLY A 604 34.38 5.88 3.39
C GLY A 604 33.55 6.42 2.21
N ARG A 605 32.79 5.59 1.49
CA ARG A 605 31.90 6.04 0.40
C ARG A 605 30.65 6.79 0.88
N ALA A 606 30.29 6.68 2.15
CA ALA A 606 29.20 7.41 2.80
C ALA A 606 29.62 8.78 3.37
N ARG A 607 30.84 9.25 3.09
CA ARG A 607 31.27 10.61 3.46
C ARG A 607 30.36 11.65 2.79
N LEU A 608 29.94 12.65 3.57
CA LEU A 608 29.03 13.73 3.18
C LEU A 608 29.71 15.07 3.48
N ASP A 609 29.94 15.89 2.47
CA ASP A 609 30.77 17.08 2.61
C ASP A 609 30.10 18.14 3.49
N GLY A 610 30.83 18.65 4.50
CA GLY A 610 30.31 19.60 5.49
C GLY A 610 29.49 19.00 6.64
N TRP A 611 29.24 17.68 6.63
CA TRP A 611 28.43 17.00 7.64
C TRP A 611 29.24 16.00 8.47
N GLN A 612 28.94 15.93 9.77
CA GLN A 612 29.40 14.82 10.61
C GLN A 612 28.50 13.60 10.39
N VAL A 613 29.11 12.46 10.09
CA VAL A 613 28.42 11.20 9.81
C VAL A 613 29.04 10.08 10.65
N ALA A 614 28.18 9.32 11.33
CA ALA A 614 28.53 8.05 11.96
C ALA A 614 27.78 6.93 11.25
N GLY A 615 28.35 5.73 11.18
CA GLY A 615 27.64 4.59 10.60
C GLY A 615 28.44 3.31 10.55
N LYS A 616 27.85 2.27 9.95
CA LYS A 616 28.43 0.95 9.86
C LYS A 616 28.02 0.19 8.60
N THR A 617 29.02 -0.46 8.01
CA THR A 617 28.87 -1.45 6.93
C THR A 617 28.50 -2.83 7.47
N GLY A 618 27.58 -3.51 6.79
CA GLY A 618 27.30 -4.94 6.95
C GLY A 618 27.55 -5.69 5.63
N THR A 619 28.13 -6.87 5.71
CA THR A 619 28.27 -7.80 4.56
C THR A 619 28.31 -9.20 5.13
N THR A 620 27.50 -10.10 4.58
CA THR A 620 27.40 -11.49 5.05
C THR A 620 28.53 -12.34 4.45
N GLN A 621 28.95 -13.40 5.13
CA GLN A 621 30.09 -14.23 4.68
C GLN A 621 29.84 -14.89 3.31
N ALA A 622 28.59 -15.26 3.04
CA ALA A 622 28.15 -15.76 1.72
C ALA A 622 27.89 -14.63 0.69
N SER A 623 28.19 -13.37 1.02
CA SER A 623 27.93 -12.17 0.19
C SER A 623 26.49 -12.04 -0.30
N ARG A 624 25.50 -12.55 0.46
CA ARG A 624 24.08 -12.51 0.09
C ARG A 624 23.43 -11.15 0.33
N ASP A 625 23.91 -10.47 1.37
CA ASP A 625 23.34 -9.24 1.90
C ASP A 625 24.45 -8.21 2.08
N ALA A 626 24.20 -6.99 1.60
CA ALA A 626 25.05 -5.85 1.78
C ALA A 626 24.24 -4.73 2.44
N TRP A 627 24.74 -4.23 3.57
CA TRP A 627 24.06 -3.22 4.39
C TRP A 627 24.94 -1.98 4.56
N PHE A 628 24.31 -0.82 4.59
CA PHE A 628 24.88 0.35 5.20
C PHE A 628 23.82 1.03 6.08
N ILE A 629 24.16 1.30 7.34
CA ILE A 629 23.29 2.06 8.25
C ILE A 629 24.14 3.17 8.84
N GLY A 630 23.71 4.41 8.66
CA GLY A 630 24.44 5.59 9.10
C GLY A 630 23.52 6.76 9.35
N TYR A 631 24.03 7.75 10.07
CA TYR A 631 23.24 8.86 10.56
C TYR A 631 24.01 10.18 10.66
N THR A 632 23.24 11.26 10.51
CA THR A 632 23.59 12.62 10.93
C THR A 632 22.94 12.90 12.30
N ALA A 633 23.01 14.14 12.80
CA ALA A 633 22.32 14.53 14.03
C ALA A 633 20.78 14.58 13.91
N ASP A 634 20.23 14.47 12.70
CA ASP A 634 18.81 14.64 12.39
C ASP A 634 18.13 13.32 11.99
N HIS A 635 18.83 12.51 11.18
CA HIS A 635 18.26 11.35 10.50
C HIS A 635 19.18 10.14 10.56
N VAL A 636 18.59 8.99 10.86
CA VAL A 636 19.17 7.65 10.64
C VAL A 636 18.61 7.07 9.37
N THR A 637 19.52 6.65 8.49
CA THR A 637 19.15 6.03 7.22
C THR A 637 19.80 4.65 7.11
N GLY A 638 18.97 3.65 6.89
CA GLY A 638 19.37 2.28 6.60
C GLY A 638 19.18 1.95 5.13
N VAL A 639 20.14 1.26 4.54
CA VAL A 639 20.11 0.70 3.18
C VAL A 639 20.48 -0.77 3.22
N TRP A 640 19.68 -1.62 2.57
CA TRP A 640 19.98 -3.03 2.30
C TRP A 640 19.95 -3.29 0.79
N MET A 641 20.84 -4.17 0.33
CA MET A 641 20.79 -4.77 -1.00
C MET A 641 21.02 -6.29 -0.93
N GLY A 642 20.33 -7.03 -1.80
CA GLY A 642 20.43 -8.49 -1.91
C GLY A 642 19.51 -9.05 -3.00
N TYR A 643 19.53 -10.37 -3.20
CA TYR A 643 18.58 -11.07 -4.08
C TYR A 643 17.50 -11.79 -3.27
N ASP A 644 16.28 -11.90 -3.81
CA ASP A 644 15.17 -12.59 -3.14
C ASP A 644 15.38 -14.11 -3.01
N ASP A 645 16.12 -14.72 -3.94
CA ASP A 645 16.49 -16.13 -3.93
C ASP A 645 17.66 -16.47 -2.98
N ASN A 646 18.20 -15.49 -2.25
CA ASN A 646 19.41 -15.60 -1.43
C ASN A 646 20.69 -16.01 -2.20
N SER A 647 20.75 -15.74 -3.51
CA SER A 647 21.99 -15.88 -4.28
C SER A 647 23.06 -14.84 -3.88
N PRO A 648 24.36 -15.15 -4.01
CA PRO A 648 25.43 -14.20 -3.68
C PRO A 648 25.51 -12.99 -4.62
N LEU A 649 25.61 -11.80 -4.04
CA LEU A 649 26.02 -10.58 -4.72
C LEU A 649 27.48 -10.70 -5.22
N ARG A 650 27.75 -10.19 -6.43
CA ARG A 650 29.09 -10.23 -7.04
C ARG A 650 29.72 -8.84 -7.05
N GLY A 651 30.63 -8.59 -6.12
CA GLY A 651 31.36 -7.31 -6.01
C GLY A 651 30.58 -6.19 -5.31
N VAL A 652 29.47 -6.51 -4.65
CA VAL A 652 28.73 -5.57 -3.80
C VAL A 652 29.05 -5.89 -2.34
N THR A 653 29.47 -4.88 -1.59
CA THR A 653 29.69 -4.92 -0.14
C THR A 653 28.98 -3.74 0.50
N GLY A 654 28.81 -3.76 1.82
CA GLY A 654 28.15 -2.67 2.56
C GLY A 654 28.82 -1.31 2.40
N GLY A 655 30.16 -1.28 2.19
CA GLY A 655 30.92 -0.05 1.90
C GLY A 655 30.92 0.35 0.42
N GLY A 656 30.27 -0.43 -0.45
CA GLY A 656 30.09 -0.15 -1.88
C GLY A 656 28.74 0.51 -2.17
N LEU A 657 27.91 -0.13 -3.00
CA LEU A 657 26.63 0.42 -3.46
C LEU A 657 25.67 0.84 -2.33
N PRO A 658 25.47 0.11 -1.21
CA PRO A 658 24.60 0.56 -0.13
C PRO A 658 25.07 1.87 0.52
N ALA A 659 26.38 2.06 0.71
CA ALA A 659 26.97 3.30 1.21
C ALA A 659 26.84 4.46 0.21
N GLU A 660 26.89 4.17 -1.10
CA GLU A 660 26.62 5.17 -2.14
C GLU A 660 25.15 5.57 -2.20
N ILE A 661 24.21 4.62 -2.18
CA ILE A 661 22.75 4.90 -2.09
C ILE A 661 22.46 5.74 -0.84
N TRP A 662 23.07 5.39 0.30
CA TRP A 662 22.95 6.18 1.53
C TRP A 662 23.44 7.62 1.32
N ARG A 663 24.61 7.81 0.69
CA ARG A 663 25.18 9.14 0.42
C ARG A 663 24.29 9.93 -0.53
N GLU A 664 23.87 9.33 -1.64
CA GLU A 664 23.02 9.97 -2.65
C GLU A 664 21.66 10.38 -2.05
N THR A 665 21.07 9.52 -1.21
CA THR A 665 19.85 9.82 -0.44
C THR A 665 20.10 11.00 0.50
N MET A 666 21.10 10.90 1.37
CA MET A 666 21.35 11.92 2.38
C MET A 666 21.77 13.26 1.77
N THR A 667 22.54 13.28 0.67
CA THR A 667 22.90 14.51 -0.07
C THR A 667 21.66 15.27 -0.54
N ARG A 668 20.61 14.55 -0.95
CA ARG A 668 19.32 15.13 -1.36
C ARG A 668 18.50 15.58 -0.15
N VAL A 669 18.47 14.79 0.93
CA VAL A 669 17.76 15.11 2.20
C VAL A 669 18.32 16.38 2.86
N VAL A 670 19.65 16.50 2.98
CA VAL A 670 20.30 17.60 3.73
C VAL A 670 20.48 18.89 2.94
N ARG A 671 20.10 18.92 1.65
CA ARG A 671 20.38 20.02 0.72
C ARG A 671 19.93 21.40 1.23
N ASP A 672 18.81 21.43 1.94
CA ASP A 672 18.18 22.65 2.48
C ASP A 672 18.26 22.71 4.03
N MET A 673 19.22 21.99 4.64
CA MET A 673 19.39 21.90 6.10
C MET A 673 20.72 22.52 6.55
N GLU A 674 20.75 23.06 7.77
CA GLU A 674 22.00 23.50 8.40
C GLU A 674 22.73 22.32 9.06
N PRO A 675 24.06 22.15 8.86
CA PRO A 675 24.82 21.06 9.48
C PRO A 675 24.82 21.15 11.01
N ARG A 676 24.21 20.18 11.68
CA ARG A 676 24.26 20.02 13.14
C ARG A 676 25.34 18.99 13.53
N PRO A 677 26.15 19.24 14.57
CA PRO A 677 27.15 18.28 15.04
C PRO A 677 26.47 17.04 15.64
N LEU A 678 27.13 15.88 15.51
CA LEU A 678 26.67 14.65 16.15
C LEU A 678 26.72 14.77 17.69
N PRO A 679 25.75 14.20 18.42
CA PRO A 679 25.86 14.05 19.87
C PRO A 679 26.92 12.97 20.17
N MET A 680 28.17 13.39 20.29
CA MET A 680 29.30 12.49 20.49
C MET A 680 30.35 13.07 21.44
N ILE A 681 31.05 12.18 22.15
CA ILE A 681 32.20 12.52 22.99
C ILE A 681 33.43 11.90 22.34
N GLU A 682 34.42 12.73 22.02
CA GLU A 682 35.76 12.25 21.67
C GLU A 682 36.49 11.84 22.97
N PRO A 683 36.81 10.55 23.17
CA PRO A 683 37.52 10.09 24.35
C PRO A 683 38.96 10.62 24.34
N GLN A 684 39.48 10.97 25.51
CA GLN A 684 40.88 11.40 25.62
C GLN A 684 41.80 10.20 25.38
N ARG A 685 42.69 10.31 24.40
CA ARG A 685 43.70 9.28 24.15
C ARG A 685 44.65 9.21 25.35
N PRO A 686 44.90 8.02 25.94
CA PRO A 686 45.88 7.88 27.01
C PRO A 686 47.25 8.41 26.59
N GLU A 687 47.81 9.32 27.38
CA GLU A 687 49.22 9.69 27.24
C GLU A 687 50.06 8.48 27.64
N LEU A 688 50.77 7.90 26.67
CA LEU A 688 51.75 6.85 26.93
C LEU A 688 52.92 7.52 27.67
N GLU A 689 53.13 7.19 28.95
CA GLU A 689 54.37 7.55 29.65
C GLU A 689 55.55 7.12 28.76
N PRO A 690 56.50 8.03 28.43
CA PRO A 690 57.69 7.63 27.69
C PRO A 690 58.40 6.53 28.48
N PRO A 691 58.93 5.48 27.80
CA PRO A 691 59.52 4.33 28.49
C PRO A 691 60.58 4.83 29.45
N ARG A 692 60.37 4.59 30.75
CA ARG A 692 61.29 5.01 31.80
C ARG A 692 62.65 4.45 31.46
N SER A 693 63.58 5.32 31.12
CA SER A 693 64.97 4.95 30.86
C SER A 693 65.45 4.14 32.04
N THR A 694 65.82 2.88 31.81
CA THR A 694 66.38 2.02 32.84
C THR A 694 67.51 2.77 33.53
N PRO A 695 67.56 2.82 34.88
CA PRO A 695 68.64 3.50 35.57
C PRO A 695 69.97 2.95 35.08
N GLN A 696 70.74 3.80 34.41
CA GLN A 696 72.11 3.46 34.00
C GLN A 696 72.88 3.11 35.27
N PRO A 697 73.50 1.93 35.38
CA PRO A 697 74.13 1.50 36.62
C PRO A 697 75.20 2.52 37.02
N ASP A 698 75.07 3.01 38.26
CA ASP A 698 75.81 4.14 38.81
C ASP A 698 77.30 3.81 38.86
N THR A 699 78.04 4.20 37.82
CA THR A 699 79.49 3.97 37.68
C THR A 699 80.29 5.00 38.46
N ARG A 700 79.89 5.23 39.73
CA ARG A 700 80.67 5.95 40.73
C ARG A 700 81.65 5.02 41.42
N GLY A 701 82.62 4.53 40.65
CA GLY A 701 83.91 4.16 41.24
C GLY A 701 84.59 5.44 41.79
N PRO A 702 85.27 5.38 42.94
CA PRO A 702 85.93 6.56 43.51
C PRO A 702 87.06 7.05 42.59
N ALA A 703 87.16 8.37 42.43
CA ALA A 703 88.16 8.99 41.56
C ALA A 703 89.59 8.75 42.09
N PRO A 704 90.52 8.22 41.27
CA PRO A 704 91.92 8.13 41.65
C PRO A 704 92.59 9.51 41.61
N GLN A 705 93.37 9.81 42.64
CA GLN A 705 94.19 11.03 42.70
C GLN A 705 95.29 10.98 41.63
N ALA A 706 95.55 12.11 40.98
CA ALA A 706 96.62 12.21 39.99
C ALA A 706 97.99 12.32 40.69
N SER A 707 98.87 11.33 40.49
CA SER A 707 100.28 11.40 40.86
C SER A 707 101.16 10.50 39.97
N GLY A 708 102.06 11.13 39.21
CA GLY A 708 103.39 10.62 38.86
C GLY A 708 103.53 9.38 37.96
N ASP A 709 104.13 9.61 36.78
CA ASP A 709 105.03 8.72 36.03
C ASP A 709 104.61 7.30 35.57
N GLY A 710 105.09 6.95 34.36
CA GLY A 710 105.56 5.59 34.06
C GLY A 710 104.71 4.71 33.15
N SER A 711 105.09 4.65 31.87
CA SER A 711 105.13 3.45 31.00
C SER A 711 104.11 2.30 31.16
N GLY A 712 103.40 1.95 30.07
CA GLY A 712 102.76 0.62 29.98
C GLY A 712 101.68 0.46 28.90
N ILE A 713 102.05 0.43 27.61
CA ILE A 713 101.11 0.18 26.50
C ILE A 713 101.00 -1.32 26.13
N GLU A 714 101.74 -2.22 26.79
CA GLU A 714 102.05 -3.54 26.21
C GLU A 714 101.26 -4.77 26.72
N ASP A 715 100.54 -4.71 27.85
CA ASP A 715 100.04 -5.94 28.53
C ASP A 715 98.52 -6.21 28.49
N THR A 716 97.75 -5.64 27.54
CA THR A 716 96.34 -6.05 27.35
C THR A 716 95.89 -6.19 25.88
N ILE A 717 96.84 -6.32 24.96
CA ILE A 717 96.58 -6.70 23.54
C ILE A 717 96.56 -8.24 23.35
N ARG A 718 96.87 -9.03 24.39
CA ARG A 718 97.01 -10.50 24.30
C ARG A 718 95.84 -11.35 24.85
N GLY A 719 94.73 -10.77 25.27
CA GLY A 719 93.66 -11.50 25.99
C GLY A 719 92.56 -12.17 25.16
N VAL A 720 92.20 -11.65 23.97
CA VAL A 720 90.87 -11.93 23.36
C VAL A 720 90.93 -12.46 21.91
N LEU A 721 92.11 -12.60 21.31
CA LEU A 721 92.29 -13.18 19.97
C LEU A 721 92.66 -14.69 19.99
N GLY A 722 92.18 -15.43 21.00
CA GLY A 722 92.65 -16.80 21.31
C GLY A 722 91.65 -17.95 21.17
N SER A 723 90.35 -17.72 20.97
CA SER A 723 89.30 -18.75 21.15
C SER A 723 88.41 -19.05 19.93
N ILE A 724 88.81 -18.63 18.72
CA ILE A 724 88.01 -18.81 17.48
C ILE A 724 88.53 -19.95 16.56
N PHE A 725 89.58 -20.68 16.97
CA PHE A 725 89.96 -21.95 16.34
C PHE A 725 90.23 -23.01 17.41
N GLY A 726 89.35 -24.01 17.52
CA GLY A 726 89.49 -25.11 18.48
C GLY A 726 89.78 -26.46 17.81
N GLN A 727 90.02 -27.49 18.61
CA GLN A 727 89.70 -28.89 18.28
C GLN A 727 89.82 -29.80 19.52
N ASN A 728 88.97 -30.83 19.55
CA ASN A 728 88.84 -31.93 20.52
C ASN A 728 88.32 -31.59 21.92
#